data_AF-F3ZG11-F1
#
_entry.id   AF-F3ZG11-F1
#
_cell.length_a   1.000
_cell.length_b   1.000
_cell.length_c   1.000
_cell.angle_alpha   90.00
_cell.angle_beta   90.00
_cell.angle_gamma   90.00
#
_symmetry.space_group_name_H-M   'P 1'
#
loop_
_entity.id
_entity.type
_entity.pdbx_description
1 polymer ?
#
loop_
_entity_poly.entity_id
_entity_poly.type
_entity_poly.pdbx_seq_one_letter_code
_entity_poly.pdbx_strand_id
1 'polypeptide(L)'
;MLPERGGPRAHDEAAPPPPPRTPHSHPTPTTKGTRMSFRPRRRSGPGTPATPPRRLVRLLLTGALAAAGLGAAGTAPVHAAGEQVTAYLTTTDDSGGRHVTRGLQQQAPFAFQSGTANSGTTVSVDENTRYQTFTGGGASFTDTAAYLMKESGALSQSTLDQTMTKLFSPTDGIGLSFLRNPMGGSDLARFGYTYDDVPAGQSDPSLAKFSIAHDQAGVLPLTQQAKRLNPQLTTVASPWTAPAWMKDNGQLNGGWLKAENYGTYANYFVKYIQAYQAAGVPIDYVTAQNEPTCCDSYPSMSWNGAGLAYFTKSELLPKLASAGLRTKVLAHDWNWDTYDAYAAPTVDDAAVRSHPNFGGIAWHGYGGDVSKQSQIHDKYPQLDAFQTEHSGGTWIANQQTEDMRNIIDYTRNWAKSVTKWSLAVDQNRGPHNGGCGTCDGLITVHDGDSRSGQVDYTIEYYTMGHLTKFVRPGASRVASTASGEVPNVAWRNTDGSKALLAYNESSSARTFTVNWGGQHFTYQLPGKTSATFTWNGTQSGGGGGTERAGTLTGLGGKCLDASGTANGAAVQTWSCTGAANQRWTLGTDGTLRTNGKCLDVTGGSTADGAKLQLYDCNGTGAQRWTYDATSHDVVNTAANKCLDVTDRSTANGARAQIWTCTGASNQKWTLNG
;
A
#
# COMPACT_ATOMS: atom_id res chain seq x y z
N MET A 1 -4.39 64.08 31.68
CA MET A 1 -5.55 64.43 30.84
C MET A 1 -6.53 63.27 30.87
N LEU A 2 -7.56 63.38 31.70
CA LEU A 2 -8.87 62.69 31.57
C LEU A 2 -9.66 63.40 30.43
N PRO A 3 -10.79 62.86 29.88
CA PRO A 3 -11.79 61.99 30.55
C PRO A 3 -12.34 60.80 29.69
N GLU A 4 -12.74 59.69 30.34
CA GLU A 4 -14.13 59.18 30.65
C GLU A 4 -14.88 58.53 29.48
N ARG A 5 -15.18 57.22 29.53
CA ARG A 5 -16.37 56.51 30.10
C ARG A 5 -17.71 56.85 29.43
N GLY A 6 -18.38 55.82 28.90
CA GLY A 6 -19.83 55.81 28.65
C GLY A 6 -20.31 54.62 27.81
N GLY A 7 -20.96 53.64 28.45
CA GLY A 7 -22.03 52.83 27.82
C GLY A 7 -23.36 53.13 28.55
N PRO A 8 -24.45 52.38 28.38
CA PRO A 8 -24.98 51.64 27.22
C PRO A 8 -26.39 52.18 26.82
N ARG A 9 -26.95 51.75 25.67
CA ARG A 9 -28.41 51.75 25.47
C ARG A 9 -28.85 50.83 24.32
N ALA A 10 -29.77 49.92 24.64
CA ALA A 10 -30.54 49.11 23.72
C ALA A 10 -31.76 49.89 23.21
N HIS A 11 -32.21 49.60 21.97
CA HIS A 11 -33.62 49.63 21.57
C HIS A 11 -33.81 48.74 20.32
N ASP A 12 -34.97 48.07 20.33
CA ASP A 12 -35.47 46.99 19.50
C ASP A 12 -35.92 47.35 18.06
N GLU A 13 -36.20 46.28 17.30
CA GLU A 13 -37.16 46.14 16.18
C GLU A 13 -36.80 46.85 14.84
N ALA A 14 -36.98 46.29 13.64
CA ALA A 14 -37.84 45.22 13.17
C ALA A 14 -37.28 44.57 11.87
N ALA A 15 -37.63 43.31 11.64
CA ALA A 15 -37.39 42.57 10.40
C ALA A 15 -38.50 42.85 9.34
N PRO A 16 -38.19 42.85 8.04
CA PRO A 16 -39.21 42.77 6.99
C PRO A 16 -39.47 41.32 6.50
N PRO A 17 -40.70 40.99 6.09
CA PRO A 17 -41.21 39.62 5.89
C PRO A 17 -41.00 39.05 4.47
N PRO A 18 -41.20 37.73 4.26
CA PRO A 18 -41.16 37.08 2.95
C PRO A 18 -42.51 37.15 2.20
N PRO A 19 -42.54 37.16 0.86
CA PRO A 19 -43.76 36.97 0.08
C PRO A 19 -43.99 35.49 -0.33
N PRO A 20 -45.22 35.12 -0.76
CA PRO A 20 -45.97 34.01 -0.16
C PRO A 20 -45.97 32.70 -0.98
N ARG A 21 -46.21 31.59 -0.26
CA ARG A 21 -46.77 30.35 -0.81
C ARG A 21 -48.29 30.35 -0.65
N THR A 22 -49.01 29.94 -1.68
CA THR A 22 -50.43 29.55 -1.61
C THR A 22 -50.66 28.21 -2.32
N PRO A 23 -51.74 27.48 -1.97
CA PRO A 23 -51.78 26.02 -1.87
C PRO A 23 -52.82 25.36 -2.79
N HIS A 24 -53.03 24.05 -2.55
CA HIS A 24 -54.12 23.16 -3.04
C HIS A 24 -53.78 22.42 -4.34
N SER A 25 -54.09 21.13 -4.55
CA SER A 25 -54.90 20.14 -3.81
C SER A 25 -54.75 18.78 -4.50
N HIS A 26 -54.70 17.69 -3.74
CA HIS A 26 -55.09 16.34 -4.21
C HIS A 26 -56.63 16.24 -4.33
N PRO A 27 -57.16 15.38 -5.22
CA PRO A 27 -57.55 14.04 -4.77
C PRO A 27 -57.28 12.89 -5.77
N THR A 28 -57.16 11.69 -5.20
CA THR A 28 -57.16 10.30 -5.72
C THR A 28 -58.56 9.86 -6.25
N PRO A 29 -58.86 8.56 -6.51
CA PRO A 29 -58.21 7.51 -7.30
C PRO A 29 -59.20 6.80 -8.27
N THR A 30 -58.73 6.00 -9.24
CA THR A 30 -59.54 4.90 -9.78
C THR A 30 -58.74 3.62 -10.02
N THR A 31 -59.25 2.57 -9.38
CA THR A 31 -58.93 1.15 -9.42
C THR A 31 -59.24 0.49 -10.77
N LYS A 32 -58.42 -0.49 -11.16
CA LYS A 32 -58.85 -1.88 -11.45
C LYS A 32 -57.63 -2.77 -11.66
N GLY A 33 -57.47 -3.77 -10.79
CA GLY A 33 -56.52 -4.85 -10.97
C GLY A 33 -57.13 -6.00 -11.77
N THR A 34 -56.29 -6.90 -12.29
CA THR A 34 -56.54 -8.35 -12.28
C THR A 34 -55.21 -9.11 -12.41
N ARG A 35 -55.08 -10.17 -11.62
CA ARG A 35 -53.97 -11.12 -11.50
C ARG A 35 -53.99 -12.22 -12.59
N MET A 36 -52.82 -12.87 -12.74
CA MET A 36 -52.59 -14.34 -12.95
C MET A 36 -52.72 -14.84 -14.42
N SER A 37 -52.03 -15.86 -14.94
CA SER A 37 -51.04 -16.86 -14.47
C SER A 37 -50.77 -17.85 -15.64
N PHE A 38 -49.52 -18.33 -15.80
CA PHE A 38 -49.06 -19.62 -16.40
C PHE A 38 -49.24 -20.01 -17.90
N ARG A 39 -48.10 -20.09 -18.63
CA ARG A 39 -47.42 -21.27 -19.30
C ARG A 39 -48.22 -22.31 -20.19
N PRO A 40 -47.57 -23.20 -21.00
CA PRO A 40 -46.99 -23.07 -22.36
C PRO A 40 -47.52 -24.15 -23.37
N ARG A 41 -47.09 -24.20 -24.67
CA ARG A 41 -46.77 -25.47 -25.42
C ARG A 41 -46.40 -25.32 -26.92
N ARG A 42 -45.57 -26.28 -27.35
CA ARG A 42 -45.11 -26.67 -28.71
C ARG A 42 -46.13 -27.50 -29.52
N ARG A 43 -45.92 -27.61 -30.86
CA ARG A 43 -45.98 -28.80 -31.78
C ARG A 43 -46.22 -28.32 -33.24
N SER A 44 -45.98 -29.00 -34.38
CA SER A 44 -45.00 -29.96 -34.93
C SER A 44 -45.53 -30.47 -36.31
N GLY A 45 -44.78 -30.28 -37.43
CA GLY A 45 -44.76 -31.03 -38.73
C GLY A 45 -46.05 -31.22 -39.59
N PRO A 46 -46.02 -31.93 -40.76
CA PRO A 46 -44.91 -32.37 -41.66
C PRO A 46 -45.20 -32.29 -43.20
N GLY A 47 -44.27 -32.71 -44.09
CA GLY A 47 -44.58 -33.32 -45.43
C GLY A 47 -43.75 -32.92 -46.69
N THR A 48 -42.97 -33.86 -47.24
CA THR A 48 -42.23 -33.94 -48.55
C THR A 48 -43.15 -34.34 -49.76
N PRO A 49 -42.74 -34.70 -51.03
CA PRO A 49 -41.40 -34.93 -51.67
C PRO A 49 -41.21 -34.51 -53.18
N ALA A 50 -40.00 -34.72 -53.77
CA ALA A 50 -39.69 -35.37 -55.08
C ALA A 50 -38.44 -34.84 -55.88
N THR A 51 -37.62 -35.77 -56.40
CA THR A 51 -36.45 -35.69 -57.36
C THR A 51 -36.87 -36.18 -58.79
N PRO A 52 -36.07 -36.25 -59.93
CA PRO A 52 -34.59 -36.29 -60.19
C PRO A 52 -34.12 -35.55 -61.55
N PRO A 53 -33.11 -35.97 -62.41
CA PRO A 53 -31.63 -36.14 -62.31
C PRO A 53 -30.72 -35.55 -63.48
N ARG A 54 -29.36 -35.75 -63.39
CA ARG A 54 -28.26 -35.86 -64.44
C ARG A 54 -27.69 -34.54 -65.06
N ARG A 55 -26.38 -34.28 -65.34
CA ARG A 55 -25.23 -35.05 -65.91
C ARG A 55 -23.84 -34.33 -65.71
N LEU A 56 -22.75 -35.07 -65.93
CA LEU A 56 -21.28 -34.81 -65.95
C LEU A 56 -20.74 -33.50 -66.58
N VAL A 57 -19.57 -33.01 -66.12
CA VAL A 57 -18.27 -32.92 -66.88
C VAL A 57 -17.08 -32.89 -65.90
N ARG A 58 -16.01 -33.65 -66.23
CA ARG A 58 -14.68 -33.70 -65.59
C ARG A 58 -13.75 -32.62 -66.17
N LEU A 59 -12.84 -32.08 -65.35
CA LEU A 59 -11.46 -31.79 -65.80
C LEU A 59 -10.46 -32.09 -64.67
N LEU A 60 -9.44 -32.86 -65.02
CA LEU A 60 -8.31 -33.30 -64.21
C LEU A 60 -7.14 -32.32 -64.38
N LEU A 61 -6.38 -32.08 -63.31
CA LEU A 61 -4.94 -31.83 -63.40
C LEU A 61 -4.24 -32.48 -62.20
N THR A 62 -3.35 -33.41 -62.53
CA THR A 62 -2.48 -34.20 -61.65
C THR A 62 -1.17 -33.47 -61.37
N GLY A 63 -0.66 -33.57 -60.14
CA GLY A 63 0.73 -33.24 -59.78
C GLY A 63 1.11 -33.90 -58.46
N ALA A 64 2.08 -34.81 -58.50
CA ALA A 64 2.48 -35.71 -57.42
C ALA A 64 3.18 -35.00 -56.24
N LEU A 65 2.87 -35.41 -54.99
CA LEU A 65 3.67 -35.10 -53.81
C LEU A 65 4.65 -36.24 -53.52
N ALA A 66 5.94 -35.95 -53.63
CA ALA A 66 7.01 -36.72 -53.02
C ALA A 66 7.44 -36.03 -51.71
N ALA A 67 7.56 -36.84 -50.66
CA ALA A 67 7.98 -36.42 -49.33
C ALA A 67 9.46 -36.01 -49.30
N ALA A 68 9.74 -34.83 -48.74
CA ALA A 68 11.04 -34.48 -48.19
C ALA A 68 10.80 -33.90 -46.80
N GLY A 69 11.24 -34.62 -45.77
CA GLY A 69 11.23 -34.17 -44.40
C GLY A 69 12.20 -33.00 -44.24
N LEU A 70 11.66 -31.83 -43.88
CA LEU A 70 12.42 -30.81 -43.17
C LEU A 70 11.93 -30.82 -41.72
N GLY A 71 12.85 -31.05 -40.80
CA GLY A 71 12.61 -30.86 -39.38
C GLY A 71 12.10 -29.45 -39.14
N ALA A 72 10.89 -29.34 -38.61
CA ALA A 72 10.42 -28.11 -38.01
C ALA A 72 11.32 -27.83 -36.80
N ALA A 73 12.37 -27.03 -37.01
CA ALA A 73 12.95 -26.26 -35.94
C ALA A 73 11.79 -25.43 -35.37
N GLY A 74 11.28 -25.83 -34.20
CA GLY A 74 10.26 -25.08 -33.50
C GLY A 74 10.76 -23.67 -33.32
N THR A 75 10.19 -22.72 -34.05
CA THR A 75 10.36 -21.31 -33.76
C THR A 75 9.89 -21.11 -32.32
N ALA A 76 10.81 -20.79 -31.42
CA ALA A 76 10.46 -20.32 -30.09
C ALA A 76 9.39 -19.23 -30.26
N PRO A 77 8.34 -19.19 -29.42
CA PRO A 77 7.31 -18.17 -29.55
C PRO A 77 8.00 -16.81 -29.52
N VAL A 78 7.88 -16.07 -30.63
CA VAL A 78 8.34 -14.68 -30.69
C VAL A 78 7.51 -13.92 -29.67
N HIS A 79 8.12 -13.55 -28.55
CA HIS A 79 7.48 -12.74 -27.53
C HIS A 79 7.11 -11.39 -28.15
N ALA A 80 5.84 -11.02 -28.08
CA ALA A 80 5.37 -9.74 -28.58
C ALA A 80 5.88 -8.61 -27.67
N ALA A 81 7.08 -8.11 -27.96
CA ALA A 81 7.53 -6.83 -27.45
C ALA A 81 6.70 -5.69 -28.06
N GLY A 82 6.50 -4.61 -27.31
CA GLY A 82 5.69 -3.47 -27.75
C GLY A 82 4.73 -2.92 -26.71
N GLU A 83 4.75 -3.44 -25.48
CA GLU A 83 3.97 -2.87 -24.37
C GLU A 83 4.35 -1.40 -24.17
N GLN A 84 3.33 -0.54 -24.13
CA GLN A 84 3.52 0.91 -24.02
C GLN A 84 3.85 1.29 -22.58
N VAL A 85 4.90 2.08 -22.45
CA VAL A 85 5.38 2.68 -21.21
C VAL A 85 5.11 4.17 -21.26
N THR A 86 4.52 4.70 -20.20
CA THR A 86 4.39 6.15 -20.00
C THR A 86 5.20 6.55 -18.77
N ALA A 87 6.06 7.55 -18.93
CA ALA A 87 6.81 8.15 -17.84
C ALA A 87 6.14 9.46 -17.37
N TYR A 88 6.17 9.70 -16.06
CA TYR A 88 5.77 10.95 -15.43
C TYR A 88 6.94 11.48 -14.64
N LEU A 89 7.28 12.76 -14.81
CA LEU A 89 8.51 13.34 -14.26
C LEU A 89 8.22 14.54 -13.35
N THR A 90 8.94 14.60 -12.22
CA THR A 90 9.05 15.80 -11.39
C THR A 90 10.52 16.21 -11.27
N THR A 91 10.87 17.44 -11.66
CA THR A 91 12.25 17.96 -11.66
C THR A 91 12.34 19.24 -10.82
N THR A 92 13.40 19.34 -10.02
CA THR A 92 13.75 20.56 -9.28
C THR A 92 15.07 21.14 -9.77
N ASP A 93 15.26 22.45 -9.64
CA ASP A 93 16.47 23.15 -10.10
C ASP A 93 17.34 23.70 -8.95
N ASP A 94 16.74 24.00 -7.81
CA ASP A 94 17.41 24.52 -6.62
C ASP A 94 18.19 23.43 -5.85
N SER A 95 19.04 23.86 -4.91
CA SER A 95 19.79 22.94 -4.04
C SER A 95 18.89 22.30 -2.97
N GLY A 96 17.84 23.00 -2.56
CA GLY A 96 16.85 22.57 -1.57
C GLY A 96 15.87 21.54 -2.10
N GLY A 97 15.84 21.28 -3.42
CA GLY A 97 14.92 20.35 -4.04
C GLY A 97 13.46 20.72 -3.79
N ARG A 98 13.12 22.01 -3.88
CA ARG A 98 11.78 22.55 -3.55
C ARG A 98 11.13 23.28 -4.72
N HIS A 99 11.90 23.94 -5.56
CA HIS A 99 11.40 24.67 -6.72
C HIS A 99 11.15 23.70 -7.88
N VAL A 100 9.87 23.42 -8.12
CA VAL A 100 9.41 22.49 -9.14
C VAL A 100 9.37 23.17 -10.51
N THR A 101 10.23 22.73 -11.43
CA THR A 101 10.23 23.22 -12.83
C THR A 101 9.42 22.31 -13.76
N ARG A 102 9.20 21.07 -13.33
CA ARG A 102 8.37 20.06 -13.99
C ARG A 102 7.70 19.27 -12.88
N GLY A 103 6.38 19.16 -12.86
CA GLY A 103 5.64 18.48 -11.78
C GLY A 103 4.69 17.43 -12.33
N LEU A 104 4.94 16.14 -12.03
CA LEU A 104 4.18 14.98 -12.51
C LEU A 104 3.84 15.04 -14.01
N GLN A 105 4.75 15.59 -14.81
CA GLN A 105 4.50 15.85 -16.22
C GLN A 105 4.59 14.54 -16.99
N GLN A 106 3.50 14.17 -17.67
CA GLN A 106 3.47 13.03 -18.58
C GLN A 106 4.41 13.27 -19.77
N GLN A 107 5.21 12.25 -20.09
CA GLN A 107 6.07 12.23 -21.27
C GLN A 107 5.40 11.50 -22.43
N ALA A 108 5.91 11.70 -23.65
CA ALA A 108 5.48 10.91 -24.79
C ALA A 108 5.66 9.41 -24.51
N PRO A 109 4.63 8.56 -24.74
CA PRO A 109 4.77 7.13 -24.56
C PRO A 109 5.86 6.54 -25.46
N PHE A 110 6.49 5.48 -24.97
CA PHE A 110 7.48 4.69 -25.71
C PHE A 110 7.24 3.21 -25.43
N ALA A 111 7.85 2.32 -26.20
CA ALA A 111 7.57 0.89 -26.11
C ALA A 111 8.74 0.11 -25.50
N PHE A 112 8.39 -0.98 -24.82
CA PHE A 112 9.33 -2.05 -24.54
C PHE A 112 9.89 -2.64 -25.83
N GLN A 113 11.19 -2.96 -25.80
CA GLN A 113 11.94 -3.68 -26.81
C GLN A 113 12.09 -5.14 -26.40
N SER A 114 12.23 -6.04 -27.37
CA SER A 114 12.42 -7.47 -27.11
C SER A 114 13.79 -7.75 -26.50
N GLY A 115 13.87 -8.78 -25.65
CA GLY A 115 15.09 -9.21 -24.98
C GLY A 115 15.37 -8.47 -23.68
N THR A 116 16.47 -8.82 -23.04
CA THR A 116 17.02 -8.10 -21.88
C THR A 116 18.20 -7.24 -22.30
N ALA A 117 18.41 -6.10 -21.65
CA ALA A 117 19.59 -5.28 -21.85
C ALA A 117 20.26 -4.88 -20.53
N ASN A 118 21.53 -4.49 -20.62
CA ASN A 118 22.39 -4.15 -19.49
C ASN A 118 23.05 -2.77 -19.69
N SER A 119 22.32 -1.79 -20.23
CA SER A 119 22.86 -0.45 -20.52
C SER A 119 22.72 0.48 -19.31
N GLY A 120 23.84 0.99 -18.80
CA GLY A 120 23.84 1.82 -17.59
C GLY A 120 23.35 1.06 -16.36
N THR A 121 22.68 1.76 -15.43
CA THR A 121 22.10 1.11 -14.23
C THR A 121 20.94 0.21 -14.66
N THR A 122 20.97 -1.07 -14.27
CA THR A 122 19.94 -2.04 -14.65
C THR A 122 18.98 -2.31 -13.49
N VAL A 123 17.68 -2.13 -13.73
CA VAL A 123 16.58 -2.45 -12.81
C VAL A 123 15.77 -3.60 -13.39
N SER A 124 15.83 -4.77 -12.78
CA SER A 124 14.98 -5.91 -13.18
C SER A 124 13.73 -5.94 -12.33
N VAL A 125 12.56 -5.94 -12.96
CA VAL A 125 11.24 -6.02 -12.32
C VAL A 125 10.66 -7.42 -12.54
N ASP A 126 10.24 -8.08 -11.46
CA ASP A 126 9.51 -9.35 -11.52
C ASP A 126 8.16 -9.21 -10.78
N GLU A 127 7.08 -9.23 -11.55
CA GLU A 127 5.72 -9.03 -11.03
C GLU A 127 5.16 -10.27 -10.30
N ASN A 128 5.83 -11.41 -10.46
CA ASN A 128 5.40 -12.68 -9.88
C ASN A 128 5.91 -12.86 -8.44
N THR A 129 7.02 -12.20 -8.09
CA THR A 129 7.48 -12.09 -6.71
C THR A 129 6.80 -10.91 -6.03
N ARG A 130 5.85 -11.18 -5.14
CA ARG A 130 5.01 -10.19 -4.45
C ARG A 130 5.33 -10.11 -2.96
N TYR A 131 5.11 -8.93 -2.39
CA TYR A 131 5.30 -8.63 -0.98
C TYR A 131 4.00 -8.07 -0.39
N GLN A 132 4.07 -7.07 0.49
CA GLN A 132 2.89 -6.48 1.10
C GLN A 132 1.97 -5.78 0.10
N THR A 133 0.70 -5.63 0.50
CA THR A 133 -0.27 -4.79 -0.21
C THR A 133 -0.23 -3.34 0.28
N PHE A 134 -0.39 -2.40 -0.64
CA PHE A 134 -0.48 -0.98 -0.34
C PHE A 134 -1.87 -0.66 0.22
N THR A 135 -1.90 -0.01 1.38
CA THR A 135 -3.13 0.52 1.97
C THR A 135 -3.41 1.93 1.44
N GLY A 136 -2.39 2.77 1.35
CA GLY A 136 -2.53 4.11 0.79
C GLY A 136 -1.41 5.07 1.19
N GLY A 137 -1.40 6.25 0.59
CA GLY A 137 -0.51 7.34 1.01
C GLY A 137 -1.25 8.66 1.12
N GLY A 138 -0.70 9.59 1.88
CA GLY A 138 -1.29 10.92 2.06
C GLY A 138 -0.64 11.75 3.15
N ALA A 139 -1.45 12.50 3.88
CA ALA A 139 -1.02 13.42 4.91
C ALA A 139 -2.09 13.57 5.99
N SER A 140 -1.89 14.46 6.97
CA SER A 140 -2.83 14.65 8.07
C SER A 140 -3.72 15.89 7.89
N PHE A 141 -5.02 15.74 8.14
CA PHE A 141 -5.88 16.90 8.40
C PHE A 141 -5.71 17.32 9.86
N THR A 142 -4.65 18.08 10.10
CA THR A 142 -4.44 18.80 11.35
C THR A 142 -5.50 19.90 11.51
N ASP A 143 -5.69 20.41 12.73
CA ASP A 143 -6.59 21.56 12.97
C ASP A 143 -6.14 22.78 12.16
N THR A 144 -4.83 22.99 12.03
CA THR A 144 -4.24 23.99 11.14
C THR A 144 -4.64 23.82 9.68
N ALA A 145 -4.50 22.60 9.14
CA ALA A 145 -4.87 22.35 7.75
C ALA A 145 -6.38 22.59 7.52
N ALA A 146 -7.21 22.13 8.46
CA ALA A 146 -8.65 22.32 8.38
C ALA A 146 -9.06 23.79 8.48
N TYR A 147 -8.44 24.54 9.38
CA TYR A 147 -8.66 25.96 9.54
C TYR A 147 -8.37 26.72 8.25
N LEU A 148 -7.16 26.55 7.69
CA LEU A 148 -6.73 27.27 6.49
C LEU A 148 -7.59 26.93 5.27
N MET A 149 -7.94 25.66 5.11
CA MET A 149 -8.69 25.21 3.94
C MET A 149 -10.17 25.58 4.01
N LYS A 150 -10.76 25.68 5.21
CA LYS A 150 -12.21 25.73 5.36
C LYS A 150 -12.75 26.84 6.27
N GLU A 151 -12.04 27.21 7.34
CA GLU A 151 -12.58 28.08 8.39
C GLU A 151 -12.05 29.51 8.33
N SER A 152 -10.81 29.73 7.87
CA SER A 152 -10.17 31.06 7.89
C SER A 152 -10.80 32.05 6.92
N GLY A 153 -11.55 31.55 5.93
CA GLY A 153 -12.09 32.33 4.83
C GLY A 153 -11.09 32.64 3.73
N ALA A 154 -9.85 32.12 3.82
CA ALA A 154 -8.83 32.30 2.78
C ALA A 154 -9.31 31.72 1.43
N LEU A 155 -9.74 30.45 1.42
CA LEU A 155 -10.18 29.79 0.20
C LEU A 155 -11.68 30.02 -0.08
N SER A 156 -11.99 30.39 -1.32
CA SER A 156 -13.37 30.28 -1.82
C SER A 156 -13.80 28.81 -1.88
N GLN A 157 -15.11 28.53 -1.79
CA GLN A 157 -15.62 27.15 -1.91
C GLN A 157 -15.18 26.47 -3.22
N SER A 158 -15.12 27.22 -4.32
CA SER A 158 -14.62 26.72 -5.61
C SER A 158 -13.14 26.34 -5.55
N THR A 159 -12.31 27.19 -4.95
CA THR A 159 -10.86 26.91 -4.76
C THR A 159 -10.66 25.69 -3.85
N LEU A 160 -11.44 25.59 -2.77
CA LEU A 160 -11.42 24.43 -1.88
C LEU A 160 -11.78 23.15 -2.63
N ASP A 161 -12.88 23.14 -3.38
CA ASP A 161 -13.34 21.95 -4.10
C ASP A 161 -12.34 21.49 -5.17
N GLN A 162 -11.71 22.44 -5.88
CA GLN A 162 -10.63 22.16 -6.83
C GLN A 162 -9.39 21.58 -6.13
N THR A 163 -9.03 22.14 -4.99
CA THR A 163 -7.87 21.69 -4.19
C THR A 163 -8.12 20.27 -3.65
N MET A 164 -9.30 20.02 -3.09
CA MET A 164 -9.70 18.70 -2.61
C MET A 164 -9.73 17.68 -3.75
N THR A 165 -10.21 18.07 -4.94
CA THR A 165 -10.17 17.21 -6.14
C THR A 165 -8.73 16.85 -6.51
N LYS A 166 -7.83 17.84 -6.58
CA LYS A 166 -6.42 17.62 -6.91
C LYS A 166 -5.70 16.73 -5.87
N LEU A 167 -6.07 16.82 -4.60
CA LEU A 167 -5.50 15.96 -3.55
C LEU A 167 -6.07 14.53 -3.60
N PHE A 168 -7.40 14.39 -3.55
CA PHE A 168 -8.02 13.09 -3.25
C PHE A 168 -8.56 12.35 -4.46
N SER A 169 -8.95 13.01 -5.56
CA SER A 169 -9.49 12.30 -6.73
C SER A 169 -8.42 11.36 -7.31
N PRO A 170 -8.70 10.05 -7.46
CA PRO A 170 -7.75 9.12 -8.07
C PRO A 170 -7.57 9.39 -9.57
N THR A 171 -8.55 10.03 -10.23
CA THR A 171 -8.53 10.33 -11.67
C THR A 171 -7.99 11.73 -11.94
N ASP A 172 -8.54 12.72 -11.24
CA ASP A 172 -8.30 14.14 -11.53
C ASP A 172 -7.24 14.78 -10.61
N GLY A 173 -6.77 14.01 -9.64
CA GLY A 173 -5.77 14.42 -8.66
C GLY A 173 -4.61 13.43 -8.50
N ILE A 174 -3.91 13.53 -7.39
CA ILE A 174 -2.87 12.58 -6.96
C ILE A 174 -3.44 11.40 -6.21
N GLY A 175 -4.74 11.36 -5.88
CA GLY A 175 -5.38 10.18 -5.33
C GLY A 175 -4.94 9.81 -3.92
N LEU A 176 -4.78 10.78 -3.03
CA LEU A 176 -4.50 10.49 -1.61
C LEU A 176 -5.53 9.50 -1.06
N SER A 177 -5.04 8.46 -0.39
CA SER A 177 -5.80 7.27 0.01
C SER A 177 -5.53 6.83 1.46
N PHE A 178 -4.70 7.58 2.18
CA PHE A 178 -4.47 7.41 3.61
C PHE A 178 -4.45 8.78 4.28
N LEU A 179 -5.33 8.99 5.26
CA LEU A 179 -5.50 10.25 5.95
C LEU A 179 -5.41 10.02 7.46
N ARG A 180 -4.51 10.75 8.12
CA ARG A 180 -4.37 10.73 9.57
C ARG A 180 -5.02 11.98 10.18
N ASN A 181 -5.93 11.80 11.12
CA ASN A 181 -6.63 12.89 11.78
C ASN A 181 -6.23 12.91 13.26
N PRO A 182 -5.70 14.02 13.78
CA PRO A 182 -5.53 14.17 15.21
C PRO A 182 -6.85 14.00 15.96
N MET A 183 -6.80 13.28 17.09
CA MET A 183 -7.87 13.24 18.06
C MET A 183 -7.64 14.37 19.07
N GLY A 184 -8.26 15.52 18.82
CA GLY A 184 -8.03 16.76 19.56
C GLY A 184 -6.85 17.58 19.02
N GLY A 185 -6.35 18.50 19.83
CA GLY A 185 -5.23 19.37 19.46
C GLY A 185 -3.89 18.62 19.39
N SER A 186 -3.16 18.83 18.31
CA SER A 186 -1.74 18.45 18.13
C SER A 186 -0.84 19.70 18.28
N ASP A 187 0.43 19.60 17.91
CA ASP A 187 1.29 20.78 17.73
C ASP A 187 0.81 21.67 16.57
N LEU A 188 0.31 21.08 15.49
CA LEU A 188 -0.33 21.79 14.38
C LEU A 188 -1.83 22.00 14.63
N ALA A 189 -2.12 22.59 15.78
CA ALA A 189 -3.42 23.15 16.10
C ALA A 189 -3.30 24.64 16.42
N ARG A 190 -4.38 25.38 16.27
CA ARG A 190 -4.44 26.80 16.65
C ARG A 190 -4.27 27.03 18.15
N PHE A 191 -4.71 26.06 18.96
CA PHE A 191 -4.62 26.04 20.41
C PHE A 191 -4.78 24.60 20.92
N GLY A 192 -4.48 24.37 22.20
CA GLY A 192 -4.66 23.05 22.83
C GLY A 192 -6.12 22.81 23.20
N TYR A 193 -6.65 21.64 22.82
CA TYR A 193 -7.99 21.20 23.17
C TYR A 193 -8.08 19.67 23.14
N THR A 194 -9.10 19.13 23.80
CA THR A 194 -9.56 17.75 23.63
C THR A 194 -11.06 17.75 23.34
N TYR A 195 -11.68 16.56 23.32
CA TYR A 195 -13.12 16.46 23.14
C TYR A 195 -13.88 16.43 24.47
N ASP A 196 -13.20 16.51 25.63
CA ASP A 196 -13.83 16.40 26.95
C ASP A 196 -13.15 17.34 27.96
N ASP A 197 -12.88 18.57 27.54
CA ASP A 197 -12.30 19.60 28.39
C ASP A 197 -13.34 20.15 29.38
N VAL A 198 -12.93 20.27 30.64
CA VAL A 198 -13.73 20.83 31.74
C VAL A 198 -12.94 21.92 32.47
N PRO A 199 -13.60 22.82 33.23
CA PRO A 199 -12.89 23.82 34.01
C PRO A 199 -11.83 23.20 34.93
N ALA A 200 -10.71 23.90 35.11
CA ALA A 200 -9.61 23.42 35.94
C ALA A 200 -10.09 23.01 37.35
N GLY A 201 -9.63 21.84 37.81
CA GLY A 201 -10.04 21.24 39.09
C GLY A 201 -11.33 20.42 39.03
N GLN A 202 -12.05 20.39 37.90
CA GLN A 202 -13.18 19.48 37.68
C GLN A 202 -12.73 18.20 36.95
N SER A 203 -13.60 17.20 36.94
CA SER A 203 -13.42 15.95 36.19
C SER A 203 -14.76 15.51 35.60
N ASP A 204 -14.72 14.71 34.53
CA ASP A 204 -15.90 14.08 33.95
C ASP A 204 -15.72 12.57 33.71
N PRO A 205 -15.71 11.75 34.77
CA PRO A 205 -15.55 10.30 34.66
C PRO A 205 -16.60 9.60 33.77
N SER A 206 -17.73 10.26 33.52
CA SER A 206 -18.81 9.73 32.67
C SER A 206 -18.72 10.15 31.20
N LEU A 207 -17.78 11.05 30.87
CA LEU A 207 -17.65 11.71 29.58
C LEU A 207 -18.94 12.41 29.13
N ALA A 208 -19.73 12.94 30.06
CA ALA A 208 -21.00 13.62 29.77
C ALA A 208 -20.83 14.91 28.96
N LYS A 209 -19.64 15.51 28.98
CA LYS A 209 -19.26 16.72 28.24
C LYS A 209 -18.57 16.42 26.91
N PHE A 210 -18.31 15.14 26.62
CA PHE A 210 -17.67 14.72 25.38
C PHE A 210 -18.37 15.29 24.15
N SER A 211 -17.62 15.96 23.27
CA SER A 211 -18.13 16.53 22.03
C SER A 211 -17.05 16.68 20.97
N ILE A 212 -17.36 16.23 19.74
CA ILE A 212 -16.56 16.49 18.54
C ILE A 212 -16.96 17.81 17.83
N ALA A 213 -17.65 18.72 18.52
CA ALA A 213 -18.19 19.95 17.91
C ALA A 213 -17.11 20.82 17.26
N HIS A 214 -15.88 20.82 17.81
CA HIS A 214 -14.74 21.51 17.22
C HIS A 214 -14.48 21.03 15.78
N ASP A 215 -14.44 19.72 15.56
CA ASP A 215 -14.12 19.14 14.26
C ASP A 215 -15.24 19.29 13.23
N GLN A 216 -16.48 19.55 13.68
CA GLN A 216 -17.64 19.73 12.79
C GLN A 216 -17.49 20.95 11.88
N ALA A 217 -16.66 21.94 12.24
CA ALA A 217 -16.39 23.11 11.43
C ALA A 217 -15.40 22.83 10.27
N GLY A 218 -14.41 21.97 10.51
CA GLY A 218 -13.23 21.82 9.65
C GLY A 218 -12.88 20.38 9.31
N VAL A 219 -12.21 19.68 10.22
CA VAL A 219 -11.61 18.34 10.00
C VAL A 219 -12.65 17.32 9.50
N LEU A 220 -13.81 17.25 10.14
CA LEU A 220 -14.86 16.28 9.80
C LEU A 220 -15.43 16.49 8.38
N PRO A 221 -15.93 17.69 8.00
CA PRO A 221 -16.46 17.89 6.66
C PRO A 221 -15.40 17.76 5.54
N LEU A 222 -14.14 18.12 5.80
CA LEU A 222 -13.04 17.88 4.85
C LEU A 222 -12.76 16.38 4.68
N THR A 223 -12.76 15.61 5.77
CA THR A 223 -12.62 14.15 5.72
C THR A 223 -13.79 13.49 4.98
N GLN A 224 -15.02 13.96 5.19
CA GLN A 224 -16.19 13.49 4.42
C GLN A 224 -16.04 13.78 2.92
N GLN A 225 -15.56 14.97 2.55
CA GLN A 225 -15.30 15.32 1.15
C GLN A 225 -14.20 14.45 0.55
N ALA A 226 -13.11 14.21 1.29
CA ALA A 226 -12.03 13.32 0.89
C ALA A 226 -12.55 11.90 0.64
N LYS A 227 -13.37 11.32 1.53
CA LYS A 227 -13.99 9.99 1.31
C LYS A 227 -14.97 9.97 0.13
N ARG A 228 -15.68 11.07 -0.17
CA ARG A 228 -16.52 11.14 -1.38
C ARG A 228 -15.70 11.13 -2.67
N LEU A 229 -14.56 11.82 -2.67
CA LEU A 229 -13.64 11.88 -3.82
C LEU A 229 -12.83 10.58 -3.99
N ASN A 230 -12.49 9.93 -2.88
CA ASN A 230 -11.81 8.64 -2.85
C ASN A 230 -12.48 7.67 -1.87
N PRO A 231 -13.43 6.84 -2.32
CA PRO A 231 -14.12 5.88 -1.46
C PRO A 231 -13.22 4.79 -0.86
N GLN A 232 -12.00 4.61 -1.37
CA GLN A 232 -10.99 3.68 -0.81
C GLN A 232 -10.10 4.33 0.27
N LEU A 233 -10.37 5.59 0.63
CA LEU A 233 -9.60 6.34 1.62
C LEU A 233 -9.67 5.68 3.01
N THR A 234 -8.50 5.29 3.52
CA THR A 234 -8.29 4.83 4.89
C THR A 234 -8.17 6.04 5.82
N THR A 235 -8.84 6.01 6.97
CA THR A 235 -8.78 7.05 8.01
C THR A 235 -8.14 6.50 9.27
N VAL A 236 -7.09 7.15 9.74
CA VAL A 236 -6.37 6.83 10.97
C VAL A 236 -6.53 7.98 11.95
N ALA A 237 -6.63 7.69 13.25
CA ALA A 237 -6.69 8.74 14.27
C ALA A 237 -5.79 8.44 15.47
N SER A 238 -5.12 9.47 15.97
CA SER A 238 -4.21 9.34 17.12
C SER A 238 -4.41 10.53 18.05
N PRO A 239 -4.51 10.35 19.39
CA PRO A 239 -4.47 11.47 20.31
C PRO A 239 -3.03 11.90 20.57
N TRP A 240 -2.84 13.21 20.70
CA TRP A 240 -1.62 13.78 21.26
C TRP A 240 -1.66 13.79 22.78
N THR A 241 -2.84 13.99 23.37
CA THR A 241 -3.02 13.99 24.82
C THR A 241 -4.40 13.46 25.20
N ALA A 242 -4.51 12.95 26.43
CA ALA A 242 -5.81 12.83 27.10
C ALA A 242 -6.31 14.20 27.59
N PRO A 243 -7.61 14.33 27.92
CA PRO A 243 -8.14 15.48 28.65
C PRO A 243 -7.31 15.78 29.90
N ALA A 244 -7.06 17.07 30.16
CA ALA A 244 -6.14 17.51 31.22
C ALA A 244 -6.49 16.92 32.60
N TRP A 245 -7.77 16.80 32.93
CA TRP A 245 -8.25 16.26 34.20
C TRP A 245 -7.91 14.77 34.39
N MET A 246 -7.67 14.03 33.29
CA MET A 246 -7.27 12.63 33.35
C MET A 246 -5.78 12.43 33.70
N LYS A 247 -4.98 13.50 33.68
CA LYS A 247 -3.52 13.47 33.78
C LYS A 247 -3.05 13.92 35.17
N ASP A 248 -1.87 13.44 35.56
CA ASP A 248 -1.25 13.72 36.86
C ASP A 248 -0.92 15.19 37.10
N ASN A 249 -0.51 15.90 36.06
CA ASN A 249 -0.17 17.31 36.09
C ASN A 249 -1.36 18.25 35.86
N GLY A 250 -2.53 17.72 35.49
CA GLY A 250 -3.71 18.54 35.20
C GLY A 250 -3.57 19.44 33.97
N GLN A 251 -2.67 19.12 33.03
CA GLN A 251 -2.36 19.94 31.85
C GLN A 251 -2.48 19.13 30.55
N LEU A 252 -2.69 19.82 29.42
CA LEU A 252 -2.67 19.21 28.09
C LEU A 252 -1.25 18.86 27.63
N ASN A 253 -0.25 19.60 28.08
CA ASN A 253 1.14 19.39 27.69
C ASN A 253 1.86 18.55 28.74
N GLY A 254 2.61 17.54 28.30
CA GLY A 254 3.41 16.64 29.14
C GLY A 254 2.56 15.82 30.13
N GLY A 255 3.18 15.25 31.16
CA GLY A 255 2.46 14.50 32.20
C GLY A 255 1.98 13.11 31.77
N TRP A 256 1.40 12.38 32.71
CA TRP A 256 1.08 10.95 32.59
C TRP A 256 -0.42 10.72 32.75
N LEU A 257 -0.96 9.77 31.99
CA LEU A 257 -2.32 9.31 32.23
C LEU A 257 -2.41 8.63 33.60
N LYS A 258 -3.32 9.10 34.45
CA LYS A 258 -3.60 8.45 35.74
C LYS A 258 -4.18 7.07 35.52
N ALA A 259 -3.66 6.07 36.25
CA ALA A 259 -4.09 4.67 36.10
C ALA A 259 -5.60 4.50 36.35
N GLU A 260 -6.18 5.24 37.30
CA GLU A 260 -7.62 5.23 37.57
C GLU A 260 -8.48 5.70 36.37
N ASN A 261 -7.89 6.41 35.41
CA ASN A 261 -8.59 6.92 34.24
C ASN A 261 -8.41 6.05 32.98
N TYR A 262 -7.67 4.94 33.03
CA TYR A 262 -7.45 4.11 31.84
C TYR A 262 -8.76 3.61 31.23
N GLY A 263 -9.67 3.09 32.06
CA GLY A 263 -10.98 2.63 31.59
C GLY A 263 -11.84 3.75 30.99
N THR A 264 -11.77 4.95 31.56
CA THR A 264 -12.49 6.13 31.04
C THR A 264 -11.87 6.64 29.75
N TYR A 265 -10.54 6.65 29.64
CA TYR A 265 -9.84 7.08 28.44
C TYR A 265 -10.10 6.13 27.26
N ALA A 266 -10.17 4.82 27.49
CA ALA A 266 -10.59 3.90 26.44
C ALA A 266 -12.08 4.09 26.03
N ASN A 267 -12.96 4.53 26.95
CA ASN A 267 -14.32 4.94 26.57
C ASN A 267 -14.33 6.25 25.75
N TYR A 268 -13.36 7.14 25.95
CA TYR A 268 -13.18 8.36 25.15
C TYR A 268 -12.86 8.01 23.69
N PHE A 269 -12.01 7.01 23.43
CA PHE A 269 -11.80 6.45 22.09
C PHE A 269 -13.10 5.89 21.49
N VAL A 270 -13.86 5.10 22.26
CA VAL A 270 -15.15 4.54 21.79
C VAL A 270 -16.11 5.66 21.38
N LYS A 271 -16.25 6.72 22.19
CA LYS A 271 -17.11 7.87 21.86
C LYS A 271 -16.66 8.61 20.61
N TYR A 272 -15.35 8.84 20.44
CA TYR A 272 -14.80 9.45 19.24
C TYR A 272 -15.12 8.64 17.99
N ILE A 273 -14.79 7.35 17.99
CA ILE A 273 -15.00 6.45 16.85
C ILE A 273 -16.49 6.39 16.51
N GLN A 274 -17.38 6.25 17.50
CA GLN A 274 -18.82 6.23 17.29
C GLN A 274 -19.34 7.55 16.72
N ALA A 275 -18.87 8.69 17.22
CA ALA A 275 -19.30 10.01 16.74
C ALA A 275 -18.89 10.25 15.29
N TYR A 276 -17.63 9.93 14.93
CA TYR A 276 -17.14 10.02 13.55
C TYR A 276 -17.87 9.04 12.62
N GLN A 277 -18.08 7.79 13.05
CA GLN A 277 -18.83 6.81 12.29
C GLN A 277 -20.29 7.25 12.07
N ALA A 278 -20.95 7.81 13.08
CA ALA A 278 -22.30 8.36 12.96
C ALA A 278 -22.37 9.55 11.99
N ALA A 279 -21.29 10.31 11.87
CA ALA A 279 -21.13 11.36 10.87
C ALA A 279 -20.69 10.84 9.48
N GLY A 280 -20.69 9.53 9.23
CA GLY A 280 -20.34 8.95 7.94
C GLY A 280 -18.85 8.87 7.65
N VAL A 281 -18.00 9.04 8.67
CA VAL A 281 -16.53 8.86 8.59
C VAL A 281 -16.13 7.71 9.50
N PRO A 282 -16.16 6.46 9.04
CA PRO A 282 -15.61 5.35 9.82
C PRO A 282 -14.11 5.55 10.01
N ILE A 283 -13.64 5.34 11.24
CA ILE A 283 -12.21 5.33 11.59
C ILE A 283 -11.70 3.90 11.42
N ASP A 284 -10.75 3.70 10.52
CA ASP A 284 -10.22 2.39 10.19
C ASP A 284 -9.16 1.95 11.21
N TYR A 285 -8.28 2.87 11.61
CA TYR A 285 -7.22 2.62 12.58
C TYR A 285 -7.15 3.72 13.64
N VAL A 286 -6.73 3.35 14.84
CA VAL A 286 -6.27 4.28 15.87
C VAL A 286 -4.91 3.88 16.42
N THR A 287 -4.16 4.82 16.96
CA THR A 287 -3.03 4.52 17.86
C THR A 287 -3.38 4.97 19.27
N ALA A 288 -2.81 4.32 20.28
CA ALA A 288 -3.13 4.66 21.68
C ALA A 288 -2.59 6.04 22.10
N GLN A 289 -1.51 6.50 21.45
CA GLN A 289 -0.82 7.75 21.75
C GLN A 289 0.12 8.08 20.58
N ASN A 290 0.13 9.34 20.14
CA ASN A 290 1.20 9.86 19.28
C ASN A 290 2.51 10.02 20.06
N GLU A 291 3.63 9.49 19.55
CA GLU A 291 4.99 9.67 20.11
C GLU A 291 5.06 9.59 21.65
N PRO A 292 4.82 8.42 22.24
CA PRO A 292 4.73 8.28 23.69
C PRO A 292 6.04 8.73 24.37
N THR A 293 5.98 9.76 25.22
CA THR A 293 7.10 10.45 25.94
C THR A 293 7.71 11.69 25.29
N CYS A 294 7.27 12.08 24.10
CA CYS A 294 7.37 13.46 23.62
C CYS A 294 6.13 14.23 24.11
N CYS A 295 6.08 15.54 24.35
CA CYS A 295 7.04 16.64 24.46
C CYS A 295 6.35 17.77 25.27
N ASP A 296 7.04 18.57 26.08
CA ASP A 296 6.33 19.43 27.07
C ASP A 296 5.77 20.77 26.56
N SER A 297 6.01 21.15 25.29
CA SER A 297 5.67 22.49 24.78
C SER A 297 4.32 22.61 24.05
N TYR A 298 3.66 21.49 23.78
CA TYR A 298 2.38 21.39 23.07
C TYR A 298 1.59 20.20 23.61
N PRO A 299 0.31 19.99 23.21
CA PRO A 299 -0.48 18.87 23.68
C PRO A 299 0.28 17.56 23.50
N SER A 300 0.49 16.83 24.59
CA SER A 300 1.30 15.62 24.61
C SER A 300 1.05 14.80 25.87
N MET A 301 1.41 13.52 25.86
CA MET A 301 1.24 12.66 27.03
C MET A 301 2.28 11.54 27.08
N SER A 302 2.90 11.40 28.25
CA SER A 302 3.91 10.39 28.53
C SER A 302 3.30 9.03 28.86
N TRP A 303 4.00 7.98 28.42
CA TRP A 303 3.76 6.61 28.80
C TRP A 303 5.08 5.90 29.03
N ASN A 304 5.09 4.80 29.77
CA ASN A 304 6.16 3.83 29.66
C ASN A 304 5.64 2.66 28.82
N GLY A 305 6.53 1.92 28.16
CA GLY A 305 6.11 0.86 27.23
C GLY A 305 5.20 -0.20 27.87
N ALA A 306 5.46 -0.58 29.12
CA ALA A 306 4.65 -1.56 29.84
C ALA A 306 3.22 -1.04 30.12
N GLY A 307 3.09 0.24 30.49
CA GLY A 307 1.81 0.90 30.73
C GLY A 307 1.01 1.06 29.45
N LEU A 308 1.67 1.45 28.35
CA LEU A 308 1.02 1.58 27.04
C LEU A 308 0.54 0.21 26.51
N ALA A 309 1.34 -0.84 26.70
CA ALA A 309 0.96 -2.21 26.37
C ALA A 309 -0.20 -2.69 27.25
N TYR A 310 -0.17 -2.41 28.56
CA TYR A 310 -1.27 -2.73 29.46
C TYR A 310 -2.56 -2.03 29.04
N PHE A 311 -2.52 -0.72 28.79
CA PHE A 311 -3.69 0.04 28.33
C PHE A 311 -4.24 -0.53 27.02
N THR A 312 -3.36 -0.79 26.05
CA THR A 312 -3.76 -1.35 24.75
C THR A 312 -4.45 -2.72 24.93
N LYS A 313 -3.82 -3.63 25.67
CA LYS A 313 -4.29 -5.01 25.86
C LYS A 313 -5.54 -5.11 26.74
N SER A 314 -5.54 -4.42 27.88
CA SER A 314 -6.50 -4.66 28.95
C SER A 314 -7.70 -3.71 28.88
N GLU A 315 -7.55 -2.56 28.22
CA GLU A 315 -8.59 -1.51 28.21
C GLU A 315 -9.09 -1.25 26.80
N LEU A 316 -8.22 -0.79 25.91
CA LEU A 316 -8.64 -0.29 24.59
C LEU A 316 -9.18 -1.42 23.71
N LEU A 317 -8.41 -2.49 23.50
CA LEU A 317 -8.82 -3.60 22.63
C LEU A 317 -10.16 -4.24 23.06
N PRO A 318 -10.38 -4.61 24.35
CA PRO A 318 -11.64 -5.19 24.79
C PRO A 318 -12.83 -4.22 24.69
N LYS A 319 -12.64 -2.92 24.93
CA LYS A 319 -13.72 -1.93 24.83
C LYS A 319 -14.16 -1.69 23.39
N LEU A 320 -13.22 -1.65 22.43
CA LEU A 320 -13.57 -1.59 21.00
C LEU A 320 -14.37 -2.82 20.58
N ALA A 321 -13.93 -4.02 20.98
CA ALA A 321 -14.64 -5.27 20.69
C ALA A 321 -16.04 -5.29 21.31
N SER A 322 -16.16 -4.90 22.58
CA SER A 322 -17.44 -4.88 23.31
C SER A 322 -18.42 -3.85 22.74
N ALA A 323 -17.91 -2.74 22.20
CA ALA A 323 -18.71 -1.75 21.49
C ALA A 323 -19.09 -2.15 20.06
N GLY A 324 -18.63 -3.32 19.57
CA GLY A 324 -18.89 -3.79 18.21
C GLY A 324 -18.17 -2.98 17.13
N LEU A 325 -17.12 -2.24 17.49
CA LEU A 325 -16.36 -1.39 16.57
C LEU A 325 -15.36 -2.24 15.78
N ARG A 326 -15.24 -1.96 14.48
CA ARG A 326 -14.29 -2.66 13.58
C ARG A 326 -12.91 -2.05 13.54
N THR A 327 -12.78 -0.82 14.05
CA THR A 327 -11.53 -0.05 14.12
C THR A 327 -10.43 -0.89 14.74
N LYS A 328 -9.24 -0.82 14.14
CA LYS A 328 -8.07 -1.53 14.61
C LYS A 328 -7.13 -0.61 15.39
N VAL A 329 -6.43 -1.15 16.37
CA VAL A 329 -5.37 -0.46 17.10
C VAL A 329 -4.02 -0.80 16.48
N LEU A 330 -3.24 0.22 16.13
CA LEU A 330 -1.83 0.08 15.78
C LEU A 330 -0.98 0.36 17.01
N ALA A 331 0.01 -0.50 17.27
CA ALA A 331 1.00 -0.27 18.31
C ALA A 331 2.01 0.82 17.89
N HIS A 332 2.74 1.35 18.87
CA HIS A 332 3.89 2.25 18.70
C HIS A 332 3.56 3.71 18.36
N ASP A 333 3.41 4.05 17.07
CA ASP A 333 3.23 5.43 16.56
C ASP A 333 4.41 6.36 16.91
N TRP A 334 5.63 5.84 16.68
CA TRP A 334 6.88 6.58 16.91
C TRP A 334 8.06 6.03 16.07
N ASN A 335 9.28 6.50 16.34
CA ASN A 335 10.49 6.24 15.55
C ASN A 335 11.03 4.80 15.66
N TRP A 336 11.90 4.38 14.74
CA TRP A 336 12.42 3.02 14.72
C TRP A 336 13.33 2.69 15.92
N ASP A 337 14.09 3.67 16.39
CA ASP A 337 15.00 3.55 17.54
C ASP A 337 14.28 3.42 18.90
N THR A 338 12.99 3.68 18.96
CA THR A 338 12.18 3.56 20.17
C THR A 338 11.37 2.26 20.25
N TYR A 339 11.44 1.40 19.21
CA TYR A 339 10.68 0.14 19.13
C TYR A 339 10.81 -0.72 20.39
N ASP A 340 12.04 -0.98 20.83
CA ASP A 340 12.30 -1.92 21.93
C ASP A 340 11.67 -1.44 23.25
N ALA A 341 11.61 -0.12 23.45
CA ALA A 341 11.06 0.47 24.66
C ALA A 341 9.53 0.58 24.66
N TYR A 342 8.88 0.80 23.50
CA TYR A 342 7.46 1.18 23.46
C TYR A 342 6.56 0.24 22.63
N ALA A 343 7.09 -0.35 21.57
CA ALA A 343 6.32 -1.26 20.71
C ALA A 343 6.44 -2.71 21.16
N ALA A 344 7.66 -3.17 21.46
CA ALA A 344 7.95 -4.57 21.73
C ALA A 344 7.06 -5.16 22.84
N PRO A 345 6.79 -4.48 23.97
CA PRO A 345 5.89 -5.01 25.00
C PRO A 345 4.47 -5.30 24.51
N THR A 346 3.98 -4.55 23.51
CA THR A 346 2.65 -4.75 22.90
C THR A 346 2.71 -5.80 21.79
N VAL A 347 3.70 -5.71 20.89
CA VAL A 347 3.80 -6.53 19.68
C VAL A 347 4.24 -7.96 20.00
N ASP A 348 5.09 -8.17 21.00
CA ASP A 348 5.57 -9.50 21.37
C ASP A 348 4.46 -10.35 22.02
N ASP A 349 3.41 -9.72 22.55
CA ASP A 349 2.27 -10.41 23.13
C ASP A 349 1.37 -11.05 22.05
N ALA A 350 1.39 -12.38 21.97
CA ALA A 350 0.58 -13.13 21.02
C ALA A 350 -0.93 -12.93 21.22
N ALA A 351 -1.40 -12.69 22.45
CA ALA A 351 -2.81 -12.43 22.72
C ALA A 351 -3.24 -11.09 22.09
N VAL A 352 -2.38 -10.07 22.15
CA VAL A 352 -2.60 -8.79 21.46
C VAL A 352 -2.62 -9.02 19.95
N ARG A 353 -1.60 -9.68 19.38
CA ARG A 353 -1.53 -9.93 17.93
C ARG A 353 -2.72 -10.73 17.39
N SER A 354 -3.28 -11.63 18.18
CA SER A 354 -4.45 -12.44 17.79
C SER A 354 -5.81 -11.74 18.03
N HIS A 355 -5.82 -10.58 18.70
CA HIS A 355 -7.06 -9.89 19.04
C HIS A 355 -7.73 -9.32 17.78
N PRO A 356 -9.06 -9.46 17.60
CA PRO A 356 -9.74 -9.01 16.38
C PRO A 356 -9.62 -7.52 16.12
N ASN A 357 -9.46 -6.68 17.14
CA ASN A 357 -9.23 -5.24 16.99
C ASN A 357 -7.75 -4.83 16.93
N PHE A 358 -6.78 -5.74 16.88
CA PHE A 358 -5.39 -5.35 16.67
C PHE A 358 -5.07 -5.29 15.17
N GLY A 359 -4.35 -4.25 14.74
CA GLY A 359 -4.18 -3.92 13.33
C GLY A 359 -2.74 -3.95 12.81
N GLY A 360 -1.74 -3.95 13.68
CA GLY A 360 -0.35 -3.86 13.27
C GLY A 360 0.47 -2.87 14.10
N ILE A 361 1.49 -2.29 13.45
CA ILE A 361 2.40 -1.31 14.03
C ILE A 361 2.46 -0.04 13.19
N ALA A 362 2.52 1.12 13.85
CA ALA A 362 2.67 2.43 13.25
C ALA A 362 4.10 2.97 13.48
N TRP A 363 4.69 3.59 12.46
CA TRP A 363 6.06 4.10 12.46
C TRP A 363 6.14 5.55 12.03
N HIS A 364 7.03 6.29 12.69
CA HIS A 364 7.49 7.61 12.27
C HIS A 364 8.89 7.52 11.67
N GLY A 365 9.23 8.52 10.85
CA GLY A 365 10.48 8.56 10.08
C GLY A 365 11.57 9.49 10.62
N TYR A 366 11.46 9.99 11.86
CA TYR A 366 12.35 11.05 12.38
C TYR A 366 13.66 10.55 13.00
N GLY A 367 13.75 9.26 13.32
CA GLY A 367 14.89 8.68 14.03
C GLY A 367 15.02 7.17 13.88
N GLY A 368 16.25 6.68 14.02
CA GLY A 368 16.58 5.27 13.91
C GLY A 368 16.80 4.78 12.47
N ASP A 369 16.71 3.46 12.30
CA ASP A 369 17.01 2.76 11.04
C ASP A 369 15.76 2.00 10.54
N VAL A 370 15.35 2.32 9.31
CA VAL A 370 14.19 1.73 8.62
C VAL A 370 14.25 0.19 8.53
N SER A 371 15.45 -0.41 8.53
CA SER A 371 15.63 -1.86 8.52
C SER A 371 15.00 -2.56 9.73
N LYS A 372 14.75 -1.82 10.83
CA LYS A 372 13.97 -2.32 11.96
C LYS A 372 12.60 -2.85 11.51
N GLN A 373 11.93 -2.22 10.55
CA GLN A 373 10.65 -2.72 10.04
C GLN A 373 10.77 -4.13 9.45
N SER A 374 11.81 -4.37 8.63
CA SER A 374 12.08 -5.69 8.05
C SER A 374 12.44 -6.71 9.13
N GLN A 375 13.25 -6.35 10.13
CA GLN A 375 13.56 -7.24 11.26
C GLN A 375 12.28 -7.67 12.02
N ILE A 376 11.34 -6.75 12.21
CA ILE A 376 10.07 -7.04 12.90
C ILE A 376 9.12 -7.83 12.00
N HIS A 377 9.09 -7.55 10.69
CA HIS A 377 8.36 -8.38 9.74
C HIS A 377 8.88 -9.81 9.74
N ASP A 378 10.20 -10.02 9.70
CA ASP A 378 10.80 -11.37 9.73
C ASP A 378 10.45 -12.13 11.01
N LYS A 379 10.38 -11.42 12.16
CA LYS A 379 9.93 -11.98 13.44
C LYS A 379 8.42 -12.26 13.45
N TYR A 380 7.62 -11.40 12.83
CA TYR A 380 6.16 -11.47 12.80
C TYR A 380 5.59 -11.22 11.39
N PRO A 381 5.63 -12.20 10.47
CA PRO A 381 5.32 -11.97 9.05
C PRO A 381 3.88 -11.57 8.75
N GLN A 382 2.97 -11.79 9.70
CA GLN A 382 1.55 -11.41 9.61
C GLN A 382 1.27 -10.03 10.21
N LEU A 383 2.28 -9.38 10.80
CA LEU A 383 2.13 -8.05 11.37
C LEU A 383 2.22 -7.01 10.26
N ASP A 384 1.11 -6.31 10.03
CA ASP A 384 1.09 -5.16 9.12
C ASP A 384 1.89 -3.98 9.71
N ALA A 385 2.65 -3.29 8.87
CA ALA A 385 3.41 -2.10 9.22
C ALA A 385 2.91 -0.89 8.43
N PHE A 386 2.76 0.24 9.10
CA PHE A 386 2.25 1.49 8.53
C PHE A 386 3.22 2.62 8.86
N GLN A 387 3.64 3.40 7.87
CA GLN A 387 4.29 4.68 8.15
C GLN A 387 3.21 5.76 8.24
N THR A 388 3.09 6.35 9.42
CA THR A 388 1.95 7.19 9.85
C THR A 388 2.31 8.66 9.98
N GLU A 389 3.60 9.00 10.09
CA GLU A 389 4.04 10.39 10.17
C GLU A 389 5.49 10.60 9.75
N HIS A 390 5.72 11.59 8.88
CA HIS A 390 7.03 12.21 8.65
C HIS A 390 6.80 13.59 8.01
N SER A 391 7.36 14.64 8.59
CA SER A 391 7.26 16.02 8.08
C SER A 391 8.32 16.33 7.03
N GLY A 392 7.99 17.13 6.03
CA GLY A 392 8.99 18.00 5.41
C GLY A 392 9.21 19.27 6.25
N GLY A 393 10.18 20.08 5.85
CA GLY A 393 10.46 21.35 6.52
C GLY A 393 11.84 21.93 6.25
N THR A 394 12.10 23.11 6.81
CA THR A 394 13.28 23.93 6.43
C THR A 394 14.63 23.33 6.84
N TRP A 395 14.66 22.39 7.79
CA TRP A 395 15.88 21.71 8.22
C TRP A 395 16.36 20.64 7.23
N ILE A 396 15.50 20.22 6.30
CA ILE A 396 15.84 19.20 5.30
C ILE A 396 16.65 19.84 4.18
N ALA A 397 17.87 19.35 4.00
CA ALA A 397 18.80 19.87 3.01
C ALA A 397 18.26 19.78 1.58
N ASN A 398 17.63 18.67 1.21
CA ASN A 398 16.96 18.48 -0.08
C ASN A 398 15.63 17.73 0.08
N GLN A 399 14.50 18.44 -0.02
CA GLN A 399 13.18 17.88 0.29
C GLN A 399 12.76 16.78 -0.70
N GLN A 400 13.02 16.98 -2.00
CA GLN A 400 12.73 15.95 -3.01
C GLN A 400 13.48 14.64 -2.75
N THR A 401 14.76 14.74 -2.36
CA THR A 401 15.60 13.57 -2.06
C THR A 401 15.05 12.82 -0.86
N GLU A 402 14.76 13.56 0.21
CA GLU A 402 14.19 13.02 1.44
C GLU A 402 12.88 12.28 1.16
N ASP A 403 11.94 12.92 0.44
CA ASP A 403 10.64 12.33 0.13
C ASP A 403 10.75 11.05 -0.70
N MET A 404 11.56 11.07 -1.76
CA MET A 404 11.70 9.92 -2.65
C MET A 404 12.39 8.75 -1.93
N ARG A 405 13.43 9.01 -1.14
CA ARG A 405 14.08 7.97 -0.32
C ARG A 405 13.10 7.41 0.70
N ASN A 406 12.36 8.25 1.41
CA ASN A 406 11.35 7.81 2.36
C ASN A 406 10.27 6.93 1.72
N ILE A 407 9.68 7.36 0.60
CA ILE A 407 8.69 6.55 -0.14
C ILE A 407 9.26 5.19 -0.53
N ILE A 408 10.46 5.17 -1.10
CA ILE A 408 11.11 3.94 -1.58
C ILE A 408 11.49 3.04 -0.40
N ASP A 409 12.21 3.56 0.58
CA ASP A 409 12.80 2.77 1.65
C ASP A 409 11.73 2.24 2.60
N TYR A 410 10.70 3.02 2.93
CA TYR A 410 9.63 2.57 3.83
C TYR A 410 8.89 1.40 3.19
N THR A 411 8.54 1.54 1.92
CA THR A 411 7.78 0.52 1.21
C THR A 411 8.64 -0.68 0.80
N ARG A 412 9.95 -0.53 0.62
CA ARG A 412 10.86 -1.68 0.49
C ARG A 412 11.04 -2.43 1.81
N ASN A 413 10.79 -1.78 2.95
CA ASN A 413 10.82 -2.35 4.29
C ASN A 413 9.41 -2.60 4.85
N TRP A 414 8.51 -3.13 4.03
CA TRP A 414 7.19 -3.64 4.42
C TRP A 414 6.12 -2.63 4.85
N ALA A 415 6.39 -1.32 4.82
CA ALA A 415 5.35 -0.33 5.06
C ALA A 415 4.23 -0.44 4.01
N LYS A 416 2.99 -0.46 4.49
CA LYS A 416 1.75 -0.47 3.68
C LYS A 416 1.21 0.93 3.44
N SER A 417 1.74 1.93 4.15
CA SER A 417 1.39 3.35 3.98
C SER A 417 2.61 4.25 3.96
N VAL A 418 2.44 5.43 3.37
CA VAL A 418 3.37 6.56 3.51
C VAL A 418 2.55 7.82 3.77
N THR A 419 2.75 8.44 4.93
CA THR A 419 1.94 9.56 5.42
C THR A 419 2.85 10.71 5.82
N LYS A 420 2.65 11.86 5.18
CA LYS A 420 3.27 13.13 5.56
C LYS A 420 2.55 13.73 6.76
N TRP A 421 3.24 14.60 7.50
CA TRP A 421 2.63 15.20 8.69
C TRP A 421 1.47 16.14 8.31
N SER A 422 1.72 17.43 8.03
CA SER A 422 0.62 18.31 7.65
C SER A 422 0.21 18.17 6.19
N LEU A 423 -1.10 18.16 5.92
CA LEU A 423 -1.60 18.32 4.56
C LEU A 423 -1.45 19.77 4.09
N ALA A 424 -1.75 20.75 4.94
CA ALA A 424 -1.68 22.17 4.62
C ALA A 424 -1.09 22.99 5.77
N VAL A 425 -0.30 24.00 5.42
CA VAL A 425 0.16 25.09 6.29
C VAL A 425 0.05 26.41 5.53
N ASP A 426 0.15 27.54 6.21
CA ASP A 426 0.20 28.85 5.54
C ASP A 426 1.60 29.17 5.01
N GLN A 427 1.75 30.33 4.35
CA GLN A 427 3.04 30.83 3.85
C GLN A 427 4.09 31.06 4.95
N ASN A 428 3.68 31.07 6.22
CA ASN A 428 4.53 31.21 7.39
C ASN A 428 4.70 29.90 8.17
N ARG A 429 4.22 28.76 7.64
CA ARG A 429 4.25 27.42 8.25
C ARG A 429 3.44 27.27 9.53
N GLY A 430 2.36 28.04 9.65
CA GLY A 430 1.43 27.96 10.76
C GLY A 430 -0.03 27.86 10.30
N PRO A 431 -0.98 28.16 11.20
CA PRO A 431 -0.78 28.32 12.64
C PRO A 431 -0.24 27.05 13.33
N HIS A 432 0.36 27.19 14.51
CA HIS A 432 0.79 26.07 15.34
C HIS A 432 0.77 26.49 16.82
N ASN A 433 0.65 25.52 17.73
CA ASN A 433 0.54 25.71 19.17
C ASN A 433 1.73 25.06 19.86
N GLY A 434 2.92 25.60 19.59
CA GLY A 434 4.19 24.96 19.93
C GLY A 434 4.63 23.96 18.84
N GLY A 435 5.53 23.05 19.19
CA GLY A 435 6.06 22.02 18.28
C GLY A 435 6.62 22.58 16.97
N CYS A 436 6.20 22.04 15.83
CA CYS A 436 6.87 22.29 14.56
C CYS A 436 6.44 23.61 13.87
N GLY A 437 7.21 24.68 14.08
CA GLY A 437 7.07 25.96 13.34
C GLY A 437 7.84 26.04 12.01
N THR A 438 8.52 24.97 11.64
CA THR A 438 9.36 24.89 10.41
C THR A 438 8.90 23.80 9.45
N CYS A 439 7.77 23.15 9.75
CA CYS A 439 7.21 22.08 8.93
C CYS A 439 6.60 22.63 7.65
N ASP A 440 6.81 21.91 6.55
CA ASP A 440 6.11 22.14 5.29
C ASP A 440 4.87 21.23 5.24
N GLY A 441 3.91 21.57 4.36
CA GLY A 441 2.75 20.74 4.05
C GLY A 441 2.78 20.27 2.60
N LEU A 442 1.88 19.35 2.24
CA LEU A 442 1.66 19.01 0.81
C LEU A 442 1.26 20.26 0.00
N ILE A 443 0.52 21.16 0.63
CA ILE A 443 0.15 22.44 0.05
C ILE A 443 0.43 23.60 1.00
N THR A 444 0.66 24.78 0.42
CA THR A 444 0.64 26.05 1.13
C THR A 444 -0.65 26.79 0.78
N VAL A 445 -1.44 27.13 1.79
CA VAL A 445 -2.63 27.96 1.63
C VAL A 445 -2.26 29.40 1.97
N HIS A 446 -2.35 30.30 1.00
CA HIS A 446 -2.08 31.71 1.23
C HIS A 446 -3.24 32.35 2.01
N ASP A 447 -2.95 32.86 3.21
CA ASP A 447 -3.91 33.49 4.11
C ASP A 447 -3.37 34.82 4.63
N GLY A 448 -4.09 35.92 4.34
CA GLY A 448 -3.75 37.26 4.82
C GLY A 448 -2.54 37.94 4.17
N ASP A 449 -1.91 37.33 3.15
CA ASP A 449 -0.87 37.96 2.33
C ASP A 449 -1.40 38.49 0.98
N SER A 450 -0.52 38.99 0.12
CA SER A 450 -0.89 39.50 -1.21
C SER A 450 -1.39 38.42 -2.18
N ARG A 451 -1.25 37.14 -1.82
CA ARG A 451 -1.68 35.97 -2.59
C ARG A 451 -2.87 35.26 -1.93
N SER A 452 -3.48 35.86 -0.90
CA SER A 452 -4.56 35.26 -0.12
C SER A 452 -5.64 34.63 -1.02
N GLY A 453 -6.01 33.39 -0.71
CA GLY A 453 -6.96 32.60 -1.50
C GLY A 453 -6.35 31.78 -2.63
N GLN A 454 -5.03 31.81 -2.80
CA GLN A 454 -4.28 30.91 -3.67
C GLN A 454 -3.75 29.70 -2.90
N VAL A 455 -3.47 28.61 -3.64
CA VAL A 455 -2.87 27.38 -3.11
C VAL A 455 -1.64 27.04 -3.93
N ASP A 456 -0.50 26.93 -3.27
CA ASP A 456 0.73 26.40 -3.84
C ASP A 456 0.84 24.90 -3.55
N TYR A 457 1.21 24.14 -4.58
CA TYR A 457 1.47 22.70 -4.46
C TYR A 457 2.98 22.53 -4.26
N THR A 458 3.38 22.06 -3.08
CA THR A 458 4.79 21.96 -2.72
C THR A 458 5.43 20.75 -3.41
N ILE A 459 6.75 20.61 -3.33
CA ILE A 459 7.43 19.40 -3.80
C ILE A 459 6.84 18.13 -3.17
N GLU A 460 6.38 18.19 -1.91
CA GLU A 460 5.79 17.05 -1.22
C GLU A 460 4.49 16.56 -1.88
N TYR A 461 3.69 17.45 -2.47
CA TYR A 461 2.53 17.04 -3.27
C TYR A 461 2.95 16.22 -4.49
N TYR A 462 4.00 16.66 -5.19
CA TYR A 462 4.45 15.98 -6.40
C TYR A 462 5.15 14.65 -6.10
N THR A 463 6.02 14.60 -5.07
CA THR A 463 6.68 13.36 -4.65
C THR A 463 5.67 12.35 -4.10
N MET A 464 4.70 12.78 -3.27
CA MET A 464 3.60 11.91 -2.85
C MET A 464 2.78 11.42 -4.05
N GLY A 465 2.53 12.28 -5.04
CA GLY A 465 1.82 11.91 -6.25
C GLY A 465 2.55 10.88 -7.13
N HIS A 466 3.88 10.79 -7.07
CA HIS A 466 4.63 9.71 -7.71
C HIS A 466 4.27 8.33 -7.15
N LEU A 467 3.78 8.26 -5.91
CA LEU A 467 3.23 7.06 -5.30
C LEU A 467 1.71 6.96 -5.53
N THR A 468 0.94 7.89 -4.97
CA THR A 468 -0.52 7.72 -4.81
C THR A 468 -1.31 7.83 -6.12
N LYS A 469 -0.76 8.53 -7.13
CA LYS A 469 -1.44 8.64 -8.43
C LYS A 469 -1.37 7.33 -9.22
N PHE A 470 -0.32 6.54 -9.01
CA PHE A 470 0.00 5.38 -9.85
C PHE A 470 -0.10 4.04 -9.11
N VAL A 471 -0.07 4.06 -7.77
CA VAL A 471 -0.21 2.89 -6.90
C VAL A 471 -1.52 3.01 -6.13
N ARG A 472 -2.48 2.14 -6.44
CA ARG A 472 -3.82 2.17 -5.85
C ARG A 472 -3.89 1.31 -4.58
N PRO A 473 -4.81 1.62 -3.63
CA PRO A 473 -5.11 0.70 -2.53
C PRO A 473 -5.35 -0.73 -3.02
N GLY A 474 -4.69 -1.70 -2.39
CA GLY A 474 -4.70 -3.11 -2.78
C GLY A 474 -3.59 -3.52 -3.76
N ALA A 475 -2.82 -2.58 -4.31
CA ALA A 475 -1.65 -2.92 -5.14
C ALA A 475 -0.64 -3.75 -4.35
N SER A 476 -0.03 -4.75 -4.98
CA SER A 476 1.06 -5.51 -4.36
C SER A 476 2.40 -4.87 -4.70
N ARG A 477 3.29 -4.70 -3.72
CA ARG A 477 4.69 -4.42 -4.02
C ARG A 477 5.25 -5.65 -4.73
N VAL A 478 6.01 -5.44 -5.80
CA VAL A 478 6.67 -6.51 -6.55
C VAL A 478 8.18 -6.36 -6.51
N ALA A 479 8.90 -7.42 -6.90
CA ALA A 479 10.35 -7.40 -6.86
C ALA A 479 10.93 -6.41 -7.88
N SER A 480 11.88 -5.60 -7.42
CA SER A 480 12.76 -4.80 -8.26
C SER A 480 14.17 -4.78 -7.68
N THR A 481 15.19 -4.91 -8.52
CA THR A 481 16.59 -4.85 -8.08
C THR A 481 16.92 -3.48 -7.50
N ALA A 482 17.46 -3.46 -6.28
CA ALA A 482 17.89 -2.24 -5.62
C ALA A 482 19.08 -1.61 -6.38
N SER A 483 19.11 -0.29 -6.46
CA SER A 483 20.24 0.47 -7.01
C SER A 483 20.46 1.72 -6.18
N GLY A 484 21.72 1.97 -5.80
CA GLY A 484 22.10 3.21 -5.14
C GLY A 484 22.15 4.41 -6.09
N GLU A 485 22.39 4.18 -7.39
CA GLU A 485 22.40 5.25 -8.40
C GLU A 485 21.00 5.71 -8.79
N VAL A 486 20.06 4.75 -8.86
CA VAL A 486 18.65 4.98 -9.17
C VAL A 486 17.79 4.22 -8.16
N PRO A 487 17.59 4.78 -6.95
CA PRO A 487 16.66 4.23 -5.97
C PRO A 487 15.29 4.00 -6.62
N ASN A 488 14.67 2.85 -6.35
CA ASN A 488 13.43 2.46 -7.01
C ASN A 488 12.57 1.49 -6.19
N VAL A 489 11.27 1.48 -6.50
CA VAL A 489 10.30 0.49 -6.01
C VAL A 489 9.23 0.22 -7.06
N ALA A 490 8.86 -1.05 -7.23
CA ALA A 490 7.87 -1.48 -8.22
C ALA A 490 6.59 -2.02 -7.57
N TRP A 491 5.47 -1.79 -8.24
CA TRP A 491 4.13 -2.16 -7.81
C TRP A 491 3.32 -2.77 -8.94
N ARG A 492 2.38 -3.66 -8.57
CA ARG A 492 1.34 -4.20 -9.44
C ARG A 492 -0.03 -3.87 -8.83
N ASN A 493 -0.78 -3.02 -9.51
CA ASN A 493 -2.16 -2.71 -9.14
C ASN A 493 -3.08 -3.93 -9.30
N THR A 494 -4.26 -3.86 -8.68
CA THR A 494 -5.28 -4.92 -8.73
C THR A 494 -5.85 -5.13 -10.14
N ASP A 495 -5.84 -4.10 -10.98
CA ASP A 495 -6.19 -4.18 -12.41
C ASP A 495 -5.09 -4.81 -13.28
N GLY A 496 -3.92 -5.11 -12.69
CA GLY A 496 -2.77 -5.67 -13.37
C GLY A 496 -1.79 -4.65 -13.94
N SER A 497 -2.10 -3.35 -13.94
CA SER A 497 -1.16 -2.30 -14.35
C SER A 497 0.03 -2.23 -13.40
N LYS A 498 1.19 -1.81 -13.93
CA LYS A 498 2.44 -1.70 -13.16
C LYS A 498 2.85 -0.24 -12.99
N ALA A 499 3.52 0.03 -11.88
CA ALA A 499 4.19 1.30 -11.62
C ALA A 499 5.58 1.04 -11.07
N LEU A 500 6.60 1.62 -11.69
CA LEU A 500 7.97 1.67 -11.17
C LEU A 500 8.28 3.12 -10.81
N LEU A 501 8.44 3.40 -9.53
CA LEU A 501 8.98 4.67 -9.05
C LEU A 501 10.50 4.58 -9.10
N ALA A 502 11.14 5.65 -9.57
CA ALA A 502 12.59 5.79 -9.65
C ALA A 502 13.01 7.22 -9.34
N TYR A 503 14.21 7.42 -8.80
CA TYR A 503 14.75 8.74 -8.52
C TYR A 503 16.20 8.88 -9.01
N ASN A 504 16.52 10.00 -9.64
CA ASN A 504 17.89 10.39 -9.93
C ASN A 504 18.25 11.62 -9.09
N GLU A 505 18.99 11.39 -8.02
CA GLU A 505 19.47 12.43 -7.10
C GLU A 505 20.61 13.27 -7.72
N SER A 506 21.38 12.68 -8.63
CA SER A 506 22.52 13.33 -9.26
C SER A 506 22.09 14.53 -10.11
N SER A 507 22.93 15.56 -10.21
CA SER A 507 22.72 16.70 -11.10
C SER A 507 22.84 16.34 -12.58
N SER A 508 23.56 15.26 -12.90
CA SER A 508 23.70 14.74 -14.27
C SER A 508 22.62 13.71 -14.58
N ALA A 509 22.24 13.64 -15.86
CA ALA A 509 21.34 12.61 -16.34
C ALA A 509 21.96 11.21 -16.17
N ARG A 510 21.12 10.23 -15.84
CA ARG A 510 21.50 8.82 -15.67
C ARG A 510 20.78 7.97 -16.69
N THR A 511 21.54 7.20 -17.46
CA THR A 511 20.98 6.15 -18.30
C THR A 511 20.70 4.94 -17.43
N PHE A 512 19.46 4.45 -17.46
CA PHE A 512 19.09 3.23 -16.77
C PHE A 512 18.16 2.38 -17.66
N THR A 513 18.30 1.06 -17.53
CA THR A 513 17.51 0.06 -18.26
C THR A 513 16.56 -0.64 -17.29
N VAL A 514 15.30 -0.79 -17.69
CA VAL A 514 14.31 -1.61 -16.98
C VAL A 514 14.10 -2.90 -17.75
N ASN A 515 14.37 -4.05 -17.12
CA ASN A 515 14.07 -5.37 -17.66
C ASN A 515 12.78 -5.92 -17.02
N TRP A 516 11.84 -6.42 -17.82
CA TRP A 516 10.61 -7.06 -17.37
C TRP A 516 10.15 -8.09 -18.41
N GLY A 517 9.95 -9.35 -18.00
CA GLY A 517 9.34 -10.37 -18.87
C GLY A 517 10.04 -10.62 -20.21
N GLY A 518 11.38 -10.71 -20.22
CA GLY A 518 12.13 -10.88 -21.47
C GLY A 518 12.03 -9.68 -22.43
N GLN A 519 11.61 -8.53 -21.94
CA GLN A 519 11.60 -7.26 -22.62
C GLN A 519 12.32 -6.20 -21.80
N HIS A 520 12.69 -5.09 -22.43
CA HIS A 520 13.33 -3.98 -21.74
C HIS A 520 13.01 -2.63 -22.36
N PHE A 521 13.23 -1.56 -21.61
CA PHE A 521 13.42 -0.24 -22.18
C PHE A 521 14.65 0.40 -21.55
N THR A 522 15.27 1.33 -22.27
CA THR A 522 16.34 2.18 -21.74
C THR A 522 15.86 3.61 -21.72
N TYR A 523 16.10 4.31 -20.60
CA TYR A 523 15.66 5.68 -20.41
C TYR A 523 16.80 6.54 -19.87
N GLN A 524 16.95 7.75 -20.40
CA GLN A 524 17.88 8.74 -19.87
C GLN A 524 17.12 9.62 -18.88
N LEU A 525 17.19 9.28 -17.60
CA LEU A 525 16.52 10.00 -16.52
C LEU A 525 17.26 11.31 -16.23
N PRO A 526 16.64 12.49 -16.39
CA PRO A 526 17.31 13.76 -16.11
C PRO A 526 17.81 13.86 -14.66
N GLY A 527 18.76 14.75 -14.41
CA GLY A 527 19.23 15.02 -13.05
C GLY A 527 18.14 15.59 -12.15
N LYS A 528 18.25 15.41 -10.83
CA LYS A 528 17.31 15.92 -9.82
C LYS A 528 15.84 15.61 -10.15
N THR A 529 15.56 14.39 -10.59
CA THR A 529 14.25 14.03 -11.16
C THR A 529 13.68 12.77 -10.54
N SER A 530 12.46 12.91 -10.02
CA SER A 530 11.57 11.81 -9.65
C SER A 530 10.84 11.34 -10.90
N ALA A 531 10.71 10.03 -11.07
CA ALA A 531 10.02 9.43 -12.19
C ALA A 531 9.08 8.30 -11.74
N THR A 532 7.92 8.20 -12.39
CA THR A 532 7.09 7.00 -12.34
C THR A 532 6.85 6.49 -13.74
N PHE A 533 7.23 5.24 -13.99
CA PHE A 533 7.00 4.54 -15.25
C PHE A 533 5.81 3.61 -15.07
N THR A 534 4.85 3.71 -15.98
CA THR A 534 3.64 2.89 -15.95
C THR A 534 3.48 2.11 -17.24
N TRP A 535 3.02 0.87 -17.13
CA TRP A 535 2.73 0.02 -18.27
C TRP A 535 1.68 -1.03 -17.91
N ASN A 536 1.14 -1.67 -18.94
CA ASN A 536 0.18 -2.76 -18.81
C ASN A 536 0.75 -4.03 -19.43
N GLY A 537 0.03 -5.13 -19.22
CA GLY A 537 0.43 -6.45 -19.70
C GLY A 537 0.71 -7.41 -18.55
N THR A 538 0.96 -8.66 -18.93
CA THR A 538 1.33 -9.72 -18.00
C THR A 538 2.72 -10.17 -18.39
N GLN A 539 3.62 -10.24 -17.41
CA GLN A 539 4.96 -10.75 -17.63
C GLN A 539 4.89 -12.11 -18.33
N SER A 540 5.37 -12.17 -19.57
CA SER A 540 5.48 -13.40 -20.35
C SER A 540 6.97 -13.72 -20.51
N GLY A 541 7.41 -14.90 -20.04
CA GLY A 541 8.83 -15.18 -19.81
C GLY A 541 9.23 -14.83 -18.37
N GLY A 542 9.44 -15.86 -17.54
CA GLY A 542 9.92 -15.71 -16.16
C GLY A 542 11.31 -15.07 -16.15
N GLY A 543 11.57 -14.25 -15.12
CA GLY A 543 12.67 -13.29 -15.07
C GLY A 543 14.02 -13.78 -15.60
N GLY A 544 14.61 -12.96 -16.47
CA GLY A 544 16.06 -12.72 -16.58
C GLY A 544 17.05 -13.89 -16.52
N GLY A 545 16.65 -15.12 -16.83
CA GLY A 545 17.54 -16.26 -16.91
C GLY A 545 17.62 -16.75 -18.35
N THR A 546 18.83 -16.90 -18.88
CA THR A 546 19.09 -17.97 -19.84
C THR A 546 18.65 -19.30 -19.21
N GLU A 547 18.15 -20.27 -19.99
CA GLU A 547 17.94 -21.63 -19.45
C GLU A 547 19.25 -22.09 -18.80
N ARG A 548 19.22 -22.40 -17.50
CA ARG A 548 20.40 -22.86 -16.77
C ARG A 548 20.27 -24.35 -16.55
N ALA A 549 21.20 -25.11 -17.11
CA ALA A 549 21.24 -26.56 -16.95
C ALA A 549 22.42 -26.96 -16.07
N GLY A 550 22.16 -27.78 -15.07
CA GLY A 550 23.20 -28.17 -14.11
C GLY A 550 22.71 -29.21 -13.12
N THR A 551 23.57 -29.60 -12.19
CA THR A 551 23.20 -30.42 -11.05
C THR A 551 22.74 -29.53 -9.90
N LEU A 552 21.56 -29.80 -9.34
CA LEU A 552 21.13 -29.17 -8.08
C LEU A 552 21.68 -29.96 -6.90
N THR A 553 22.62 -29.36 -6.17
CA THR A 553 23.24 -29.97 -5.01
C THR A 553 22.64 -29.39 -3.74
N GLY A 554 22.14 -30.24 -2.85
CA GLY A 554 21.51 -29.83 -1.59
C GLY A 554 22.18 -30.46 -0.37
N LEU A 555 21.35 -30.83 0.61
CA LEU A 555 21.79 -31.36 1.90
C LEU A 555 22.82 -32.50 1.76
N GLY A 556 23.92 -32.40 2.52
CA GLY A 556 24.99 -33.40 2.52
C GLY A 556 25.78 -33.49 1.21
N GLY A 557 25.73 -32.47 0.36
CA GLY A 557 26.41 -32.46 -0.94
C GLY A 557 25.78 -33.42 -1.96
N LYS A 558 24.52 -33.81 -1.73
CA LYS A 558 23.79 -34.76 -2.58
C LYS A 558 23.07 -34.04 -3.70
N CYS A 559 22.96 -34.69 -4.85
CA CYS A 559 22.29 -34.15 -6.02
C CYS A 559 20.80 -34.51 -6.01
N LEU A 560 19.96 -33.59 -6.49
CA LEU A 560 18.57 -33.85 -6.83
C LEU A 560 18.54 -34.87 -7.98
N ASP A 561 17.89 -35.99 -7.75
CA ASP A 561 17.96 -37.19 -8.58
C ASP A 561 16.56 -37.68 -8.92
N ALA A 562 16.30 -37.94 -10.20
CA ALA A 562 15.10 -38.68 -10.60
C ALA A 562 15.40 -40.18 -10.63
N SER A 563 14.66 -40.98 -9.86
CA SER A 563 14.88 -42.43 -9.73
C SER A 563 14.57 -43.23 -11.00
N GLY A 564 14.00 -42.59 -12.02
CA GLY A 564 13.60 -43.17 -13.29
C GLY A 564 13.07 -42.11 -14.26
N THR A 565 12.61 -42.54 -15.44
CA THR A 565 12.17 -41.64 -16.53
C THR A 565 10.66 -41.66 -16.79
N ALA A 566 9.90 -42.54 -16.12
CA ALA A 566 8.45 -42.64 -16.28
C ALA A 566 7.70 -41.56 -15.47
N ASN A 567 6.45 -41.28 -15.83
CA ASN A 567 5.57 -40.48 -14.99
C ASN A 567 5.37 -41.17 -13.64
N GLY A 568 5.44 -40.39 -12.56
CA GLY A 568 5.40 -40.92 -11.20
C GLY A 568 6.76 -41.40 -10.66
N ALA A 569 7.83 -41.32 -11.46
CA ALA A 569 9.17 -41.62 -10.97
C ALA A 569 9.52 -40.69 -9.80
N ALA A 570 10.12 -41.27 -8.77
CA ALA A 570 10.42 -40.60 -7.53
C ALA A 570 11.55 -39.57 -7.71
N VAL A 571 11.34 -38.31 -7.28
CA VAL A 571 12.45 -37.34 -7.14
C VAL A 571 13.04 -37.40 -5.73
N GLN A 572 14.32 -37.70 -5.63
CA GLN A 572 15.04 -38.05 -4.41
C GLN A 572 16.39 -37.31 -4.36
N THR A 573 17.18 -37.55 -3.32
CA THR A 573 18.59 -37.19 -3.29
C THR A 573 19.48 -38.41 -3.46
N TRP A 574 20.60 -38.24 -4.15
CA TRP A 574 21.59 -39.30 -4.35
C TRP A 574 22.99 -38.70 -4.38
N SER A 575 24.02 -39.52 -4.22
CA SER A 575 25.40 -39.10 -4.50
C SER A 575 25.47 -38.50 -5.90
N CYS A 576 26.17 -37.37 -6.05
CA CYS A 576 26.34 -36.74 -7.35
C CYS A 576 27.19 -37.64 -8.27
N THR A 577 26.57 -38.14 -9.34
CA THR A 577 27.18 -39.03 -10.33
C THR A 577 27.45 -38.33 -11.66
N GLY A 578 26.83 -37.17 -11.88
CA GLY A 578 26.84 -36.48 -13.18
C GLY A 578 25.94 -37.14 -14.24
N ALA A 579 25.14 -38.14 -13.86
CA ALA A 579 24.21 -38.80 -14.77
C ALA A 579 23.08 -37.88 -15.23
N ALA A 580 22.48 -38.20 -16.38
CA ALA A 580 21.45 -37.38 -17.03
C ALA A 580 20.24 -37.12 -16.13
N ASN A 581 19.87 -38.08 -15.28
CA ASN A 581 18.76 -38.00 -14.32
C ASN A 581 19.05 -37.10 -13.10
N GLN A 582 20.27 -36.54 -13.00
CA GLN A 582 20.67 -35.52 -12.02
C GLN A 582 20.95 -34.16 -12.67
N ARG A 583 20.84 -34.09 -14.01
CA ARG A 583 20.99 -32.84 -14.75
C ARG A 583 19.61 -32.21 -14.95
N TRP A 584 19.43 -31.06 -14.33
CA TRP A 584 18.19 -30.31 -14.32
C TRP A 584 18.34 -29.04 -15.13
N THR A 585 17.36 -28.76 -15.99
CA THR A 585 17.21 -27.51 -16.71
C THR A 585 16.18 -26.65 -16.01
N LEU A 586 16.59 -25.50 -15.51
CA LEU A 586 15.69 -24.43 -15.09
C LEU A 586 15.18 -23.72 -16.34
N GLY A 587 13.94 -24.00 -16.72
CA GLY A 587 13.27 -23.42 -17.86
C GLY A 587 12.86 -21.98 -17.59
N THR A 588 12.93 -21.13 -18.61
CA THR A 588 12.46 -19.73 -18.55
C THR A 588 10.94 -19.61 -18.40
N ASP A 589 10.23 -20.72 -18.60
CA ASP A 589 8.80 -20.86 -18.33
C ASP A 589 8.49 -21.21 -16.86
N GLY A 590 9.50 -21.19 -15.98
CA GLY A 590 9.34 -21.53 -14.58
C GLY A 590 9.12 -23.03 -14.36
N THR A 591 9.59 -23.90 -15.25
CA THR A 591 9.64 -25.35 -14.98
C THR A 591 11.05 -25.78 -14.60
N LEU A 592 11.16 -26.87 -13.86
CA LEU A 592 12.44 -27.53 -13.59
C LEU A 592 12.40 -28.90 -14.25
N ARG A 593 13.29 -29.18 -15.22
CA ARG A 593 13.15 -30.31 -16.13
C ARG A 593 14.34 -31.26 -16.07
N THR A 594 14.09 -32.55 -16.14
CA THR A 594 15.12 -33.56 -16.43
C THR A 594 14.49 -34.72 -17.22
N ASN A 595 15.28 -35.42 -18.03
CA ASN A 595 14.79 -36.52 -18.88
C ASN A 595 13.55 -36.19 -19.73
N GLY A 596 13.43 -34.93 -20.18
CA GLY A 596 12.29 -34.45 -20.98
C GLY A 596 10.97 -34.29 -20.19
N LYS A 597 11.00 -34.40 -18.86
CA LYS A 597 9.85 -34.28 -17.97
C LYS A 597 10.05 -33.16 -16.95
N CYS A 598 8.97 -32.75 -16.29
CA CYS A 598 8.95 -31.68 -15.31
C CYS A 598 8.98 -32.23 -13.88
N LEU A 599 9.65 -31.50 -12.98
CA LEU A 599 9.51 -31.65 -11.53
C LEU A 599 8.08 -31.28 -11.14
N ASP A 600 7.37 -32.21 -10.53
CA ASP A 600 5.94 -32.14 -10.30
C ASP A 600 5.62 -32.46 -8.84
N VAL A 601 4.74 -31.67 -8.23
CA VAL A 601 4.16 -31.99 -6.92
C VAL A 601 3.04 -33.01 -7.10
N THR A 602 3.18 -34.20 -6.52
CA THR A 602 2.22 -35.29 -6.70
C THR A 602 0.79 -34.85 -6.37
N GLY A 603 -0.10 -35.00 -7.36
CA GLY A 603 -1.51 -34.63 -7.24
C GLY A 603 -1.79 -33.12 -7.18
N GLY A 604 -0.77 -32.27 -7.43
CA GLY A 604 -0.89 -30.81 -7.30
C GLY A 604 -1.19 -30.33 -5.88
N SER A 605 -0.84 -31.14 -4.87
CA SER A 605 -1.07 -30.79 -3.47
C SER A 605 -0.28 -29.55 -3.06
N THR A 606 -0.85 -28.74 -2.16
CA THR A 606 -0.18 -27.58 -1.54
C THR A 606 0.17 -27.83 -0.06
N ALA A 607 -0.10 -29.03 0.46
CA ALA A 607 0.18 -29.40 1.84
C ALA A 607 1.68 -29.64 2.10
N ASP A 608 2.12 -29.39 3.33
CA ASP A 608 3.48 -29.76 3.76
C ASP A 608 3.66 -31.28 3.67
N GLY A 609 4.84 -31.70 3.18
CA GLY A 609 5.18 -33.11 3.04
C GLY A 609 4.71 -33.76 1.73
N ALA A 610 4.01 -33.02 0.86
CA ALA A 610 3.63 -33.52 -0.45
C ALA A 610 4.88 -33.89 -1.27
N LYS A 611 4.94 -35.13 -1.73
CA LYS A 611 6.13 -35.69 -2.41
C LYS A 611 6.25 -35.17 -3.84
N LEU A 612 7.49 -35.19 -4.31
CA LEU A 612 7.83 -34.80 -5.67
C LEU A 612 8.06 -36.00 -6.57
N GLN A 613 7.63 -35.85 -7.82
CA GLN A 613 7.74 -36.84 -8.88
C GLN A 613 8.22 -36.19 -10.18
N LEU A 614 8.65 -37.01 -11.13
CA LEU A 614 8.67 -36.62 -12.54
C LEU A 614 7.32 -36.88 -13.18
N TYR A 615 6.88 -35.93 -14.00
CA TYR A 615 5.67 -36.06 -14.78
C TYR A 615 5.81 -35.33 -16.12
N ASP A 616 5.02 -35.73 -17.10
CA ASP A 616 4.92 -34.99 -18.35
C ASP A 616 4.57 -33.54 -18.08
N CYS A 617 5.29 -32.64 -18.75
CA CYS A 617 5.05 -31.22 -18.61
C CYS A 617 3.64 -30.88 -19.10
N ASN A 618 2.77 -30.51 -18.17
CA ASN A 618 1.33 -30.30 -18.39
C ASN A 618 0.88 -28.86 -18.11
N GLY A 619 1.82 -27.99 -17.73
CA GLY A 619 1.61 -26.55 -17.57
C GLY A 619 0.88 -26.12 -16.30
N THR A 620 0.51 -27.06 -15.43
CA THR A 620 -0.19 -26.81 -14.17
C THR A 620 0.72 -26.17 -13.11
N GLY A 621 0.12 -25.60 -12.05
CA GLY A 621 0.87 -25.04 -10.92
C GLY A 621 1.77 -26.04 -10.19
N ALA A 622 1.46 -27.34 -10.27
CA ALA A 622 2.29 -28.41 -9.69
C ALA A 622 3.72 -28.46 -10.25
N GLN A 623 3.94 -27.83 -11.42
CA GLN A 623 5.20 -27.85 -12.16
C GLN A 623 5.85 -26.47 -12.28
N ARG A 624 5.34 -25.47 -11.54
CA ARG A 624 5.86 -24.10 -11.56
C ARG A 624 6.80 -23.85 -10.39
N TRP A 625 8.04 -23.50 -10.70
CA TRP A 625 9.15 -23.37 -9.77
C TRP A 625 9.92 -22.08 -10.05
N THR A 626 10.40 -21.44 -8.99
CA THR A 626 11.42 -20.39 -9.03
C THR A 626 12.68 -20.89 -8.34
N TYR A 627 13.83 -20.37 -8.77
CA TYR A 627 15.12 -20.59 -8.11
C TYR A 627 15.76 -19.24 -7.82
N ASP A 628 16.13 -19.00 -6.57
CA ASP A 628 16.88 -17.83 -6.16
C ASP A 628 18.32 -18.25 -5.82
N ALA A 629 19.28 -17.77 -6.61
CA ALA A 629 20.69 -18.09 -6.44
C ALA A 629 21.31 -17.44 -5.19
N THR A 630 20.69 -16.41 -4.61
CA THR A 630 21.16 -15.72 -3.40
C THR A 630 20.76 -16.48 -2.15
N SER A 631 19.47 -16.83 -2.05
CA SER A 631 18.94 -17.58 -0.91
C SER A 631 19.13 -19.09 -1.03
N HIS A 632 19.48 -19.58 -2.22
CA HIS A 632 19.53 -20.99 -2.60
C HIS A 632 18.19 -21.72 -2.50
N ASP A 633 17.07 -20.98 -2.51
CA ASP A 633 15.73 -21.57 -2.42
C ASP A 633 15.22 -21.96 -3.82
N VAL A 634 14.62 -23.15 -3.89
CA VAL A 634 13.81 -23.60 -5.04
C VAL A 634 12.37 -23.68 -4.57
N VAL A 635 11.49 -22.82 -5.08
CA VAL A 635 10.13 -22.64 -4.53
C VAL A 635 9.10 -23.03 -5.57
N ASN A 636 8.16 -23.91 -5.21
CA ASN A 636 6.96 -24.11 -6.03
C ASN A 636 6.04 -22.90 -5.86
N THR A 637 5.77 -22.18 -6.95
CA THR A 637 5.05 -20.90 -6.90
C THR A 637 3.55 -21.05 -6.68
N ALA A 638 2.96 -22.21 -6.99
CA ALA A 638 1.54 -22.47 -6.76
C ALA A 638 1.25 -22.85 -5.30
N ALA A 639 2.15 -23.60 -4.67
CA ALA A 639 2.05 -23.96 -3.25
C ALA A 639 2.66 -22.93 -2.31
N ASN A 640 3.53 -22.04 -2.82
CA ASN A 640 4.39 -21.14 -2.04
C ASN A 640 5.25 -21.89 -1.01
N LYS A 641 5.91 -22.97 -1.46
CA LYS A 641 6.66 -23.90 -0.61
C LYS A 641 7.97 -24.32 -1.24
N CYS A 642 8.98 -24.55 -0.41
CA CYS A 642 10.34 -24.87 -0.81
C CYS A 642 10.50 -26.36 -1.14
N LEU A 643 11.36 -26.66 -2.11
CA LEU A 643 11.91 -27.98 -2.36
C LEU A 643 12.72 -28.42 -1.13
N ASP A 644 12.28 -29.50 -0.51
CA ASP A 644 12.72 -29.94 0.81
C ASP A 644 13.16 -31.42 0.77
N VAL A 645 14.24 -31.75 1.46
CA VAL A 645 14.64 -33.15 1.71
C VAL A 645 13.94 -33.66 2.97
N THR A 646 13.11 -34.69 2.79
CA THR A 646 12.32 -35.32 3.86
C THR A 646 13.21 -35.69 5.06
N ASP A 647 12.78 -35.30 6.26
CA ASP A 647 13.41 -35.59 7.55
C ASP A 647 14.89 -35.16 7.66
N ARG A 648 15.35 -34.25 6.79
CA ARG A 648 16.76 -33.84 6.70
C ARG A 648 17.72 -35.03 6.51
N SER A 649 17.25 -36.10 5.86
CA SER A 649 18.07 -37.30 5.65
C SER A 649 19.17 -37.05 4.62
N THR A 650 20.39 -37.49 4.93
CA THR A 650 21.56 -37.45 4.02
C THR A 650 21.79 -38.79 3.30
N ALA A 651 20.91 -39.78 3.52
CA ALA A 651 20.98 -41.07 2.88
C ALA A 651 20.59 -41.00 1.40
N ASN A 652 21.26 -41.80 0.57
CA ASN A 652 20.85 -41.99 -0.81
C ASN A 652 19.42 -42.56 -0.87
N GLY A 653 18.58 -41.97 -1.73
CA GLY A 653 17.17 -42.33 -1.87
C GLY A 653 16.22 -41.54 -0.97
N ALA A 654 16.71 -40.60 -0.16
CA ALA A 654 15.83 -39.73 0.63
C ALA A 654 14.91 -38.92 -0.31
N ARG A 655 13.59 -38.99 -0.07
CA ARG A 655 12.57 -38.40 -0.95
C ARG A 655 12.58 -36.87 -0.86
N ALA A 656 12.42 -36.21 -2.00
CA ALA A 656 12.12 -34.78 -2.04
C ALA A 656 10.61 -34.55 -1.84
N GLN A 657 10.29 -33.43 -1.21
CA GLN A 657 8.93 -32.97 -0.92
C GLN A 657 8.84 -31.45 -1.06
N ILE A 658 7.64 -30.90 -0.96
CA ILE A 658 7.47 -29.48 -0.64
C ILE A 658 7.23 -29.29 0.85
N TRP A 659 7.77 -28.21 1.40
CA TRP A 659 7.52 -27.79 2.77
C TRP A 659 7.54 -26.27 2.87
N THR A 660 6.83 -25.71 3.84
CA THR A 660 6.91 -24.29 4.21
C THR A 660 8.37 -23.85 4.25
N CYS A 661 8.70 -22.75 3.57
CA CYS A 661 10.07 -22.24 3.51
C CYS A 661 10.50 -21.75 4.90
N THR A 662 11.48 -22.43 5.50
CA THR A 662 11.99 -22.14 6.85
C THR A 662 13.42 -21.60 6.85
N GLY A 663 14.09 -21.62 5.69
CA GLY A 663 15.51 -21.30 5.58
C GLY A 663 16.44 -22.42 6.05
N ALA A 664 15.91 -23.58 6.44
CA ALA A 664 16.70 -24.72 6.90
C ALA A 664 17.59 -25.29 5.78
N SER A 665 18.73 -25.89 6.16
CA SER A 665 19.73 -26.40 5.22
C SER A 665 19.22 -27.50 4.28
N ASN A 666 18.18 -28.24 4.68
CA ASN A 666 17.54 -29.26 3.83
C ASN A 666 16.62 -28.69 2.74
N GLN A 667 16.47 -27.36 2.68
CA GLN A 667 15.72 -26.64 1.66
C GLN A 667 16.62 -25.82 0.73
N LYS A 668 17.94 -25.87 0.95
CA LYS A 668 18.92 -25.09 0.20
C LYS A 668 19.52 -25.93 -0.92
N TRP A 669 19.50 -25.38 -2.12
CA TRP A 669 19.97 -26.02 -3.33
C TRP A 669 20.89 -25.08 -4.11
N THR A 670 22.06 -25.58 -4.48
CA THR A 670 22.99 -24.86 -5.33
C THR A 670 22.94 -25.48 -6.72
N LEU A 671 22.58 -24.67 -7.72
CA LEU A 671 22.67 -25.06 -9.13
C LEU A 671 24.12 -24.95 -9.61
N ASN A 672 24.76 -26.10 -9.86
CA ASN A 672 26.11 -26.19 -10.43
C ASN A 672 25.99 -26.54 -11.91
N GLY A 673 26.26 -25.59 -12.82
CA GLY A 673 26.04 -25.73 -14.25
C GLY A 673 26.98 -24.91 -15.10
#